data_AF-A0A182PKS5-F1
#
_entry.id   AF-A0A182PKS5-F1
#
_cell.length_a   1.000
_cell.length_b   1.000
_cell.length_c   1.000
_cell.angle_alpha   90.00
_cell.angle_beta   90.00
_cell.angle_gamma   90.00
#
_symmetry.space_group_name_H-M   'P 1'
#
loop_
_entity.id
_entity.type
_entity.pdbx_description
1 polymer ?
#
loop_
_entity_poly.entity_id
_entity_poly.type
_entity_poly.pdbx_seq_one_letter_code
_entity_poly.pdbx_strand_id
1 'polypeptide(L)'
;MQLTIVSLLMLRLVSQFCSAKIVVKATTTRCYAPAFLMYESMMNKFLTGYQTLTTIIGDDAVDNAIIEAIKCHRVSELQASYKLYTADNYFRSVERDRNDPHYGYNLDPYPRWEAVHCEANVSMVLEQVLPAIAFRNPVARLILLVRGIAKYDMLQFFRAAWTRYKMLDLLILSRIDYRTILVCLFNPYLTGRDEMLDERNMFCYHLRTMDDVTQFNREVEQFTHERITNLHHYQLKVAITDVDYQYLDGEMVEIMRQRMNFTIDYIQLNYQESVGFISSNGSIGGALQMLEHNTIDLAANSRSILPHPMRNLQYVHFLCPIRLVFVVPFNYFRDRYKVVFFHAFSLQMYSTNFALALLLPPLLPLVMRRGFSARAYAKETFRILAIVFACSVPLPRNTRHRLVLMGLMFYSIVAYSAWQGITIIQLNQDDGKLRNIQTLEELVETDLNLKAIVTFGNAIRGKVWNGSDVRGRIAARLDVQWAPSNISIIPEVADNRTSAVPIIEYFVEVVRSRYFDTVRKQSKVHFIHEPFIEYLTAMALPKNSPLFPTIRRLTMYCLENGIVNFQLSLIRHKGVLLQIAENRNKTLRDVPPAKRVNLFNMRIVFFVYLRRQGRMMVAMVVYMSLFLDNMLLTVIGRCLVVMPILPDYLVQFHANVPASVIYKNFSLHYVPKLIGAVGEAVVVLQPTSPLADRTIEQENGSIGILLGVKALVQLVANPLVGSGTARFGYCIPITFGTLNLLLASLIFGFGTSYTSLFVARAIHGLGSACIGVCGMSLVAQLYTEPDRRSKVMGTVLGAMAVGVLVGYPFGGIAYEMAGKAAPFHVLAVLCGANLVLQYFQLDLSSCRSYANPQGSTTTGERRATWWPLLTSPLILVVVGGVWISTSAMAILEPCLPIWMISQLHPKKWQLGTVFIPDSIGYWLGTNFFGSVAYRFGQIRVSIVALLLVGSSCILLPFANTVAGLLLPHLGLGLGIGVVDAALVPLLATLVDAQLGGEDATAHFEQGAFSPEEPGGQHGYGAVYAIQQIAVSVAYSLAPIVGGELVPVVGFATVLRALGVLNILYVALLACASVGGCRGTALLSGSSIKQSALPLASSEPTSYRRFYNSVE
;
A
#
# COMPACT_ATOMS: atom_id res chain seq x y z
N MET A 1 16.88 -41.11 25.48
CA MET A 1 16.24 -41.05 26.81
C MET A 1 17.25 -40.53 27.82
N GLN A 2 17.44 -39.21 27.90
CA GLN A 2 18.14 -38.51 29.02
C GLN A 2 18.21 -36.98 28.87
N LEU A 3 17.80 -36.37 27.74
CA LEU A 3 17.82 -34.89 27.61
C LEU A 3 16.48 -34.19 27.86
N THR A 4 15.35 -34.91 27.89
CA THR A 4 14.02 -34.32 28.09
C THR A 4 13.69 -34.02 29.56
N ILE A 5 14.43 -34.58 30.52
CA ILE A 5 14.17 -34.40 31.96
C ILE A 5 14.85 -33.15 32.52
N VAL A 6 15.97 -32.72 31.91
CA VAL A 6 16.71 -31.51 32.36
C VAL A 6 16.03 -30.22 31.88
N SER A 7 15.42 -30.25 30.70
CA SER A 7 14.71 -29.07 30.16
C SER A 7 13.36 -28.80 30.84
N LEU A 8 12.70 -29.83 31.38
CA LEU A 8 11.44 -29.70 32.12
C LEU A 8 11.61 -29.24 33.57
N LEU A 9 12.79 -29.47 34.18
CA LEU A 9 13.08 -28.97 35.52
C LEU A 9 13.45 -27.48 35.53
N MET A 10 14.14 -26.99 34.49
CA MET A 10 14.49 -25.56 34.39
C MET A 10 13.30 -24.66 34.05
N LEU A 11 12.31 -25.14 33.29
CA LEU A 11 11.07 -24.38 33.03
C LEU A 11 10.10 -24.34 34.22
N ARG A 12 10.23 -25.24 35.20
CA ARG A 12 9.44 -25.20 36.45
C ARG A 12 10.03 -24.30 37.54
N LEU A 13 11.30 -23.89 37.41
CA LEU A 13 11.98 -23.03 38.39
C LEU A 13 11.99 -21.54 38.00
N VAL A 14 11.65 -21.18 36.76
CA VAL A 14 11.58 -19.77 36.30
C VAL A 14 10.18 -19.15 36.41
N SER A 15 9.13 -19.94 36.61
CA SER A 15 7.76 -19.41 36.86
C SER A 15 7.43 -19.21 38.34
N GLN A 16 8.34 -19.52 39.26
CA GLN A 16 8.25 -19.20 40.69
C GLN A 16 9.11 -17.98 41.04
N PHE A 17 8.81 -16.82 40.46
CA PHE A 17 9.14 -15.54 41.10
C PHE A 17 7.94 -14.60 41.08
N CYS A 18 7.19 -14.71 42.16
CA CYS A 18 6.51 -13.63 42.88
C CYS A 18 5.83 -12.52 42.04
N SER A 19 4.60 -12.77 41.60
CA SER A 19 3.55 -11.82 41.96
C SER A 19 3.14 -12.17 43.39
N ALA A 20 3.82 -11.56 44.37
CA ALA A 20 3.41 -11.68 45.76
C ALA A 20 2.03 -11.03 45.87
N LYS A 21 0.97 -11.84 45.98
CA LYS A 21 -0.33 -11.37 46.44
C LYS A 21 -0.14 -10.89 47.88
N ILE A 22 0.17 -9.62 48.05
CA ILE A 22 0.18 -8.97 49.37
C ILE A 22 -1.28 -8.84 49.78
N VAL A 23 -1.77 -9.82 50.55
CA VAL A 23 -3.05 -9.72 51.25
C VAL A 23 -2.83 -8.83 52.45
N VAL A 24 -3.08 -7.53 52.28
CA VAL A 24 -3.04 -6.57 53.38
C VAL A 24 -4.33 -6.74 54.20
N LYS A 25 -4.27 -7.44 55.33
CA LYS A 25 -5.37 -7.45 56.32
C LYS A 25 -5.30 -6.17 57.14
N ALA A 26 -6.28 -5.27 57.02
CA ALA A 26 -6.53 -4.22 58.01
C ALA A 26 -8.01 -3.81 58.05
N THR A 27 -8.40 -3.17 59.14
CA THR A 27 -9.76 -2.88 59.61
C THR A 27 -10.56 -1.95 58.69
N THR A 28 -11.84 -2.27 58.51
CA THR A 28 -12.77 -1.83 57.44
C THR A 28 -13.37 -0.42 57.58
N THR A 29 -12.82 0.47 58.40
CA THR A 29 -13.57 1.66 58.86
C THR A 29 -13.37 2.96 58.07
N ARG A 30 -12.46 3.05 57.08
CA ARG A 30 -12.16 4.33 56.36
C ARG A 30 -12.46 4.40 54.86
N CYS A 31 -12.95 3.33 54.23
CA CYS A 31 -13.13 3.25 52.77
C CYS A 31 -14.18 4.20 52.15
N TYR A 32 -15.05 4.79 52.97
CA TYR A 32 -16.12 5.69 52.53
C TYR A 32 -15.83 7.16 52.82
N ALA A 33 -14.62 7.51 53.26
CA ALA A 33 -14.25 8.89 53.50
C ALA A 33 -14.24 9.68 52.17
N PRO A 34 -14.89 10.86 52.08
CA PRO A 34 -14.93 11.66 50.85
C PRO A 34 -13.55 11.99 50.28
N ALA A 35 -12.58 12.30 51.15
CA ALA A 35 -11.19 12.58 50.79
C ALA A 35 -10.52 11.40 50.07
N PHE A 36 -10.82 10.18 50.51
CA PHE A 36 -10.27 8.96 49.95
C PHE A 36 -10.85 8.68 48.54
N LEU A 37 -12.16 8.82 48.37
CA LEU A 37 -12.81 8.61 47.08
C LEU A 37 -12.37 9.65 46.03
N MET A 38 -12.18 10.92 46.44
CA MET A 38 -11.66 11.96 45.55
C MET A 38 -10.23 11.64 45.06
N TYR A 39 -9.37 11.19 45.98
CA TYR A 39 -8.01 10.77 45.65
C TYR A 39 -7.98 9.59 44.68
N GLU A 40 -8.81 8.57 44.92
CA GLU A 40 -8.94 7.40 44.03
C GLU A 40 -9.38 7.79 42.62
N SER A 41 -10.42 8.62 42.51
CA SER A 41 -10.97 9.08 41.22
C SER A 41 -9.93 9.87 40.40
N MET A 42 -9.21 10.78 41.07
CA MET A 42 -8.12 11.55 40.46
C MET A 42 -6.99 10.63 39.99
N MET A 43 -6.53 9.72 40.85
CA MET A 43 -5.42 8.82 40.56
C MET A 43 -5.72 7.85 39.43
N ASN A 44 -6.94 7.29 39.40
CA ASN A 44 -7.39 6.43 38.32
C ASN A 44 -7.34 7.17 36.98
N LYS A 45 -7.83 8.41 36.92
CA LYS A 45 -7.81 9.21 35.70
C LYS A 45 -6.39 9.60 35.28
N PHE A 46 -5.56 10.04 36.22
CA PHE A 46 -4.21 10.52 35.98
C PHE A 46 -3.21 9.41 35.60
N LEU A 47 -3.47 8.16 36.03
CA LEU A 47 -2.67 6.98 35.68
C LEU A 47 -3.19 6.20 34.46
N THR A 48 -4.31 6.61 33.84
CA THR A 48 -4.82 5.92 32.65
C THR A 48 -3.76 5.84 31.53
N GLY A 49 -3.51 4.63 31.03
CA GLY A 49 -2.54 4.34 29.97
C GLY A 49 -1.16 3.87 30.47
N TYR A 50 -0.78 4.07 31.73
CA TYR A 50 0.53 3.66 32.24
C TYR A 50 0.59 2.15 32.52
N GLN A 51 1.70 1.51 32.16
CA GLN A 51 1.91 0.06 32.27
C GLN A 51 2.63 -0.35 33.55
N THR A 52 3.40 0.56 34.16
CA THR A 52 4.14 0.27 35.39
C THR A 52 3.95 1.39 36.40
N LEU A 53 3.53 1.03 37.62
CA LEU A 53 3.42 1.96 38.75
C LEU A 53 4.41 1.54 39.83
N THR A 54 5.38 2.42 40.11
CA THR A 54 6.34 2.24 41.19
C THR A 54 5.93 3.11 42.36
N THR A 55 5.61 2.49 43.50
CA THR A 55 5.26 3.21 44.73
C THR A 55 6.43 3.19 45.70
N ILE A 56 6.85 4.37 46.13
CA ILE A 56 7.92 4.60 47.09
C ILE A 56 7.32 5.14 48.39
N ILE A 57 7.67 4.52 49.52
CA ILE A 57 7.13 4.86 50.84
C ILE A 57 8.28 5.25 51.77
N GLY A 58 8.11 6.31 52.57
CA GLY A 58 9.00 6.64 53.69
C GLY A 58 8.87 5.68 54.89
N ASP A 59 9.81 5.76 55.85
CA ASP A 59 9.93 4.81 56.95
C ASP A 59 8.81 4.87 58.02
N ASP A 60 7.93 5.89 57.98
CA ASP A 60 6.84 6.03 58.95
C ASP A 60 5.59 5.25 58.51
N ALA A 61 5.33 4.11 59.17
CA ALA A 61 4.24 3.17 58.91
C ALA A 61 2.83 3.68 59.29
N VAL A 62 2.46 4.92 58.94
CA VAL A 62 1.17 5.54 59.33
C VAL A 62 0.28 5.84 58.12
N ASP A 63 -0.79 5.05 57.98
CA ASP A 63 -2.00 5.27 57.14
C ASP A 63 -1.73 5.75 55.70
N ASN A 64 -1.13 4.89 54.87
CA ASN A 64 -0.92 5.17 53.44
C ASN A 64 -2.22 5.02 52.65
N ALA A 65 -2.64 6.09 51.95
CA ALA A 65 -3.89 6.13 51.19
C ALA A 65 -3.95 5.10 50.06
N ILE A 66 -2.83 4.78 49.39
CA ILE A 66 -2.80 3.73 48.34
C ILE A 66 -2.88 2.33 48.96
N ILE A 67 -2.23 2.11 50.11
CA ILE A 67 -2.34 0.82 50.81
C ILE A 67 -3.76 0.66 51.38
N GLU A 68 -4.38 1.74 51.90
CA GLU A 68 -5.80 1.79 52.26
C GLU A 68 -6.71 1.54 51.05
N ALA A 69 -6.39 2.06 49.86
CA ALA A 69 -7.14 1.79 48.64
C ALA A 69 -7.09 0.34 48.20
N ILE A 70 -5.91 -0.27 48.28
CA ILE A 70 -5.70 -1.71 48.04
C ILE A 70 -6.45 -2.53 49.10
N LYS A 71 -6.47 -2.08 50.37
CA LYS A 71 -7.22 -2.71 51.48
C LYS A 71 -8.74 -2.63 51.29
N CYS A 72 -9.27 -1.58 50.66
CA CYS A 72 -10.72 -1.32 50.50
C CYS A 72 -11.43 -2.14 49.40
N HIS A 73 -10.74 -3.07 48.74
CA HIS A 73 -11.31 -4.08 47.82
C HIS A 73 -12.24 -3.52 46.71
N ARG A 74 -11.95 -2.31 46.21
CA ARG A 74 -12.68 -1.71 45.07
C ARG A 74 -11.85 -1.50 43.80
N VAL A 75 -10.53 -1.62 43.88
CA VAL A 75 -9.68 -1.56 42.68
C VAL A 75 -9.53 -2.98 42.13
N SER A 76 -10.52 -3.43 41.34
CA SER A 76 -10.46 -4.73 40.68
C SER A 76 -9.45 -4.76 39.51
N GLU A 77 -9.05 -3.60 38.97
CA GLU A 77 -8.20 -3.55 37.78
C GLU A 77 -7.27 -2.31 37.77
N LEU A 78 -6.16 -2.37 38.51
CA LEU A 78 -4.96 -1.60 38.12
C LEU A 78 -4.27 -2.42 37.03
N GLN A 79 -4.38 -1.99 35.77
CA GLN A 79 -3.76 -2.66 34.61
C GLN A 79 -2.21 -2.59 34.59
N ALA A 80 -1.59 -1.93 35.57
CA ALA A 80 -0.15 -1.70 35.64
C ALA A 80 0.56 -2.70 36.57
N SER A 81 1.76 -3.14 36.20
CA SER A 81 2.62 -3.92 37.12
C SER A 81 3.02 -3.04 38.30
N TYR A 82 2.73 -3.48 39.52
CA TYR A 82 2.96 -2.73 40.75
C TYR A 82 4.28 -3.12 41.41
N LYS A 83 5.15 -2.15 41.68
CA LYS A 83 6.39 -2.35 42.45
C LYS A 83 6.39 -1.46 43.68
N LEU A 84 6.67 -2.05 44.84
CA LEU A 84 6.73 -1.36 46.12
C LEU A 84 8.16 -1.28 46.63
N TYR A 85 8.63 -0.07 46.94
CA TYR A 85 9.93 0.15 47.55
C TYR A 85 9.79 1.03 48.80
N THR A 86 10.64 0.80 49.80
CA THR A 86 10.96 1.87 50.75
C THR A 86 11.92 2.85 50.07
N ALA A 87 11.86 4.14 50.43
CA ALA A 87 12.72 5.17 49.84
C ALA A 87 14.21 4.78 49.92
N ASP A 88 14.63 4.22 51.05
CA ASP A 88 15.96 3.69 51.31
C ASP A 88 16.38 2.55 50.35
N ASN A 89 15.50 1.56 50.15
CA ASN A 89 15.77 0.43 49.26
C ASN A 89 15.77 0.86 47.80
N TYR A 90 14.91 1.79 47.42
CA TYR A 90 14.90 2.37 46.08
C TYR A 90 16.21 3.10 45.80
N PHE A 91 16.64 3.98 46.72
CA PHE A 91 17.89 4.72 46.62
C PHE A 91 19.10 3.78 46.48
N ARG A 92 19.26 2.78 47.35
CA ARG A 92 20.36 1.79 47.22
C ARG A 92 20.33 1.00 45.91
N SER A 93 19.13 0.74 45.38
CA SER A 93 18.98 0.09 44.08
C SER A 93 19.43 1.00 42.93
N VAL A 94 19.17 2.30 43.02
CA VAL A 94 19.62 3.28 42.02
C VAL A 94 21.14 3.47 42.08
N GLU A 95 21.72 3.48 43.27
CA GLU A 95 23.16 3.66 43.46
C GLU A 95 23.97 2.48 42.88
N ARG A 96 23.41 1.27 42.91
CA ARG A 96 24.00 0.11 42.19
C ARG A 96 24.00 0.33 40.69
N ASP A 97 22.89 0.78 40.11
CA ASP A 97 22.79 1.09 38.68
C ASP A 97 23.72 2.25 38.27
N ARG A 98 23.90 3.24 39.16
CA ARG A 98 24.79 4.39 38.95
C ARG A 98 26.27 4.00 38.90
N ASN A 99 26.64 2.96 39.63
CA ASN A 99 28.00 2.43 39.66
C ASN A 99 28.28 1.41 38.54
N ASP A 100 27.25 0.94 37.83
CA ASP A 100 27.42 0.05 36.68
C ASP A 100 27.90 0.87 35.45
N PRO A 101 29.12 0.62 34.93
CA PRO A 101 29.65 1.35 33.80
C PRO A 101 28.86 1.14 32.51
N HIS A 102 28.06 0.07 32.40
CA HIS A 102 27.23 -0.27 31.23
C HIS A 102 25.79 0.27 31.31
N TYR A 103 25.38 0.82 32.45
CA TYR A 103 24.03 1.34 32.63
C TYR A 103 23.80 2.60 31.80
N GLY A 104 22.68 2.63 31.06
CA GLY A 104 22.27 3.79 30.27
C GLY A 104 22.70 3.80 28.80
N TYR A 105 23.42 2.81 28.27
CA TYR A 105 23.75 2.73 26.83
C TYR A 105 22.60 2.24 25.93
N ASN A 106 21.38 2.09 26.47
CA ASN A 106 20.20 1.73 25.69
C ASN A 106 19.77 2.89 24.78
N LEU A 107 19.47 2.55 23.51
CA LEU A 107 18.99 3.47 22.47
C LEU A 107 17.56 3.98 22.74
N ASP A 108 16.73 3.20 23.44
CA ASP A 108 15.41 3.65 23.94
C ASP A 108 15.30 3.37 25.45
N PRO A 109 15.88 4.25 26.29
CA PRO A 109 16.16 3.93 27.69
C PRO A 109 14.94 4.06 28.60
N TYR A 110 13.90 4.80 28.22
CA TYR A 110 12.76 5.11 29.09
C TYR A 110 11.43 4.61 28.50
N PRO A 111 10.74 3.68 29.19
CA PRO A 111 9.38 3.35 28.81
C PRO A 111 8.49 4.57 29.06
N ARG A 112 7.82 5.07 28.01
CA ARG A 112 6.87 6.20 28.08
C ARG A 112 5.62 5.93 28.94
N TRP A 113 5.57 4.78 29.60
CA TRP A 113 4.42 4.24 30.32
C TRP A 113 4.76 3.90 31.78
N GLU A 114 5.78 4.56 32.36
CA GLU A 114 6.14 4.44 33.76
C GLU A 114 5.67 5.65 34.59
N ALA A 115 4.98 5.35 35.68
CA ALA A 115 4.56 6.32 36.67
C ALA A 115 5.18 5.96 38.03
N VAL A 116 5.54 6.98 38.79
CA VAL A 116 6.10 6.85 40.14
C VAL A 116 5.21 7.62 41.11
N HIS A 117 4.76 6.93 42.16
CA HIS A 117 4.07 7.55 43.27
C HIS A 117 4.97 7.51 44.50
N CYS A 118 5.15 8.64 45.18
CA CYS A 118 5.95 8.71 46.40
C CYS A 118 5.18 9.40 47.54
N GLU A 119 5.18 8.77 48.71
CA GLU A 119 4.69 9.34 49.97
C GLU A 119 5.84 9.36 50.98
N ALA A 120 6.40 10.56 51.23
CA ALA A 120 7.50 10.76 52.17
C ALA A 120 7.62 12.24 52.58
N ASN A 121 8.43 12.51 53.60
CA ASN A 121 8.74 13.88 54.04
C ASN A 121 9.52 14.65 52.97
N VAL A 122 9.33 15.99 52.93
CA VAL A 122 9.92 16.88 51.91
C VAL A 122 11.44 16.69 51.78
N SER A 123 12.15 16.63 52.90
CA SER A 123 13.61 16.46 52.93
C SER A 123 14.04 15.14 52.27
N MET A 124 13.40 14.03 52.65
CA MET A 124 13.69 12.71 52.09
C MET A 124 13.41 12.64 50.58
N VAL A 125 12.29 13.24 50.15
CA VAL A 125 11.94 13.28 48.72
C VAL A 125 12.99 14.08 47.94
N LEU A 126 13.35 15.27 48.42
CA LEU A 126 14.25 16.17 47.69
C LEU A 126 15.70 15.66 47.64
N GLU A 127 16.19 15.04 48.72
CA GLU A 127 17.58 14.62 48.86
C GLU A 127 17.85 13.20 48.32
N GLN A 128 16.91 12.26 48.48
CA GLN A 128 17.13 10.86 48.11
C GLN A 128 16.28 10.44 46.91
N VAL A 129 14.96 10.60 46.99
CA VAL A 129 14.03 9.99 46.02
C VAL A 129 14.04 10.69 44.67
N LEU A 130 13.98 12.03 44.66
CA LEU A 130 13.93 12.84 43.45
C LEU A 130 15.19 12.67 42.58
N PRO A 131 16.43 12.77 43.11
CA PRO A 131 17.64 12.45 42.34
C PRO A 131 17.73 10.99 41.89
N ALA A 132 17.19 10.05 42.68
CA ALA A 132 17.17 8.63 42.31
C ALA A 132 16.23 8.37 41.11
N ILE A 133 15.04 8.97 41.12
CA ILE A 133 14.08 8.89 40.01
C ILE A 133 14.65 9.60 38.77
N ALA A 134 15.20 10.81 38.94
CA ALA A 134 15.80 11.57 37.84
C ALA A 134 16.89 10.80 37.11
N PHE A 135 17.68 10.01 37.84
CA PHE A 135 18.73 9.18 37.26
C PHE A 135 18.16 8.01 36.44
N ARG A 136 17.13 7.31 36.96
CA ARG A 136 16.54 6.14 36.29
C ARG A 136 15.60 6.51 35.16
N ASN A 137 14.73 7.48 35.35
CA ASN A 137 13.74 7.92 34.38
C ASN A 137 13.29 9.38 34.67
N PRO A 138 13.99 10.39 34.10
CA PRO A 138 13.67 11.80 34.28
C PRO A 138 12.37 12.24 33.57
N VAL A 139 11.80 11.38 32.73
CA VAL A 139 10.58 11.63 31.96
C VAL A 139 9.38 10.85 32.53
N ALA A 140 9.58 10.12 33.63
CA ALA A 140 8.51 9.41 34.32
C ALA A 140 7.49 10.39 34.89
N ARG A 141 6.22 9.98 34.89
CA ARG A 141 5.16 10.74 35.54
C ARG A 141 5.26 10.56 37.06
N LEU A 142 5.52 11.64 37.79
CA LEU A 142 5.77 11.62 39.22
C LEU A 142 4.59 12.22 40.00
N ILE A 143 4.14 11.51 41.02
CA ILE A 143 3.04 11.90 41.90
C ILE A 143 3.57 11.90 43.32
N LEU A 144 3.66 13.07 43.93
CA LEU A 144 4.19 13.26 45.28
C LEU A 144 3.07 13.61 46.24
N LEU A 145 2.86 12.77 47.25
CA LEU A 145 1.98 13.07 48.37
C LEU A 145 2.82 13.53 49.55
N VAL A 146 2.71 14.82 49.88
CA VAL A 146 3.50 15.47 50.93
C VAL A 146 2.57 16.06 51.98
N ARG A 147 2.79 15.75 53.26
CA ARG A 147 1.94 16.26 54.34
C ARG A 147 2.33 17.70 54.69
N GLY A 148 1.36 18.60 54.71
CA GLY A 148 1.51 19.95 55.27
C GLY A 148 2.48 20.89 54.55
N ILE A 149 2.83 20.64 53.29
CA ILE A 149 3.70 21.55 52.52
C ILE A 149 2.94 22.81 52.09
N ALA A 150 3.53 23.98 52.34
CA ALA A 150 2.97 25.27 51.95
C ALA A 150 3.15 25.54 50.45
N LYS A 151 2.31 26.41 49.89
CA LYS A 151 2.35 26.79 48.45
C LYS A 151 3.74 27.28 48.01
N TYR A 152 4.41 28.08 48.85
CA TYR A 152 5.75 28.59 48.57
C TYR A 152 6.81 27.47 48.51
N ASP A 153 6.76 26.52 49.43
CA ASP A 153 7.69 25.38 49.48
C ASP A 153 7.48 24.44 48.29
N MET A 154 6.23 24.27 47.83
CA MET A 154 5.93 23.53 46.59
C MET A 154 6.59 24.20 45.37
N LEU A 155 6.53 25.53 45.28
CA LEU A 155 7.12 26.26 44.17
C LEU A 155 8.66 26.13 44.17
N GLN A 156 9.29 26.21 45.35
CA GLN A 156 10.72 25.91 45.48
C GLN A 156 11.05 24.47 45.07
N PHE A 157 10.19 23.51 45.44
CA PHE A 157 10.34 22.12 45.07
C PHE A 157 10.28 21.93 43.55
N PHE A 158 9.26 22.48 42.89
CA PHE A 158 9.13 22.46 41.43
C PHE A 158 10.33 23.10 40.73
N ARG A 159 10.81 24.24 41.25
CA ARG A 159 12.04 24.87 40.77
C ARG A 159 13.23 23.95 40.89
N ALA A 160 13.44 23.31 42.04
CA ALA A 160 14.55 22.38 42.26
C ALA A 160 14.46 21.17 41.32
N ALA A 161 13.27 20.59 41.15
CA ALA A 161 13.00 19.48 40.23
C ALA A 161 13.32 19.85 38.77
N TRP A 162 12.92 21.03 38.33
CA TRP A 162 13.16 21.51 36.97
C TRP A 162 14.61 21.91 36.73
N THR A 163 15.20 22.73 37.61
CA THR A 163 16.53 23.30 37.41
C THR A 163 17.65 22.28 37.58
N ARG A 164 17.54 21.37 38.57
CA ARG A 164 18.58 20.36 38.86
C ARG A 164 18.38 19.08 38.06
N TYR A 165 17.13 18.67 37.82
CA TYR A 165 16.83 17.33 37.31
C TYR A 165 16.03 17.31 36.00
N LYS A 166 15.59 18.48 35.47
CA LYS A 166 14.79 18.60 34.24
C LYS A 166 13.47 17.82 34.26
N MET A 167 12.95 17.51 35.44
CA MET A 167 11.68 16.81 35.60
C MET A 167 10.52 17.80 35.51
N LEU A 168 9.59 17.52 34.59
CA LEU A 168 8.45 18.40 34.29
C LEU A 168 7.10 17.76 34.61
N ASP A 169 6.95 16.44 34.43
CA ASP A 169 5.71 15.69 34.71
C ASP A 169 5.57 15.35 36.18
N LEU A 170 5.56 16.39 37.03
CA LEU A 170 5.43 16.29 38.47
C LEU A 170 4.07 16.84 38.94
N LEU A 171 3.37 16.05 39.74
CA LEU A 171 2.13 16.41 40.43
C LEU A 171 2.37 16.38 41.94
N ILE A 172 2.22 17.53 42.62
CA ILE A 172 2.35 17.61 44.07
C ILE A 172 0.97 17.70 44.71
N LEU A 173 0.73 16.80 45.66
CA LEU A 173 -0.48 16.70 46.47
C LEU A 173 -0.13 17.08 47.91
N SER A 174 -0.79 18.11 48.44
CA SER A 174 -0.71 18.46 49.85
C SER A 174 -2.06 18.32 50.51
N ARG A 175 -2.07 17.56 51.61
CA ARG A 175 -3.25 17.43 52.45
C ARG A 175 -3.28 18.60 53.42
N ILE A 176 -4.26 19.51 53.25
CA ILE A 176 -4.45 20.67 54.12
C ILE A 176 -5.24 20.24 55.36
N ASP A 177 -6.44 19.67 55.16
CA ASP A 177 -7.29 19.14 56.22
C ASP A 177 -7.74 17.69 55.91
N TYR A 178 -8.57 17.12 56.78
CA TYR A 178 -9.16 15.79 56.58
C TYR A 178 -10.09 15.68 55.36
N ARG A 179 -10.53 16.81 54.77
CA ARG A 179 -11.45 16.89 53.62
C ARG A 179 -10.90 17.58 52.38
N THR A 180 -9.74 18.24 52.48
CA THR A 180 -9.24 19.16 51.45
C THR A 180 -7.87 18.71 50.95
N ILE A 181 -7.75 18.53 49.64
CA ILE A 181 -6.48 18.19 48.99
C ILE A 181 -6.14 19.33 48.03
N LEU A 182 -4.96 19.92 48.22
CA LEU A 182 -4.39 20.89 47.29
C LEU A 182 -3.53 20.14 46.29
N VAL A 183 -3.83 20.31 45.00
CA VAL A 183 -3.07 19.68 43.91
C VAL A 183 -2.46 20.75 43.05
N CYS A 184 -1.15 20.69 42.85
CA CYS A 184 -0.42 21.68 42.09
C CYS A 184 0.40 21.04 40.96
N LEU A 185 0.49 21.79 39.86
CA LEU A 185 1.27 21.51 38.65
C LEU A 185 2.19 22.69 38.37
N PHE A 186 3.24 22.45 37.58
CA PHE A 186 4.22 23.46 37.25
C PHE A 186 4.45 23.60 35.75
N ASN A 187 4.53 24.85 35.29
CA ASN A 187 4.87 25.25 33.95
C ASN A 187 6.00 26.31 34.00
N PRO A 188 7.26 25.93 33.71
CA PRO A 188 8.40 26.84 33.74
C PRO A 188 8.48 27.79 32.54
N TYR A 189 7.50 27.76 31.62
CA TYR A 189 7.56 28.47 30.34
C TYR A 189 6.62 29.69 30.26
N LEU A 190 5.85 29.97 31.33
CA LEU A 190 4.89 31.10 31.37
C LEU A 190 5.56 32.44 31.64
N THR A 191 6.68 32.45 32.34
CA THR A 191 7.45 33.65 32.70
C THR A 191 8.89 33.53 32.21
N GLY A 192 9.64 34.64 32.24
CA GLY A 192 11.06 34.63 31.85
C GLY A 192 11.91 33.71 32.73
N ARG A 193 13.08 33.28 32.24
CA ARG A 193 13.99 32.39 32.99
C ARG A 193 14.38 32.93 34.38
N ASP A 194 14.46 34.25 34.52
CA ASP A 194 14.84 34.90 35.78
C ASP A 194 13.67 35.00 36.79
N GLU A 195 12.43 34.79 36.32
CA GLU A 195 11.18 34.85 37.12
C GLU A 195 10.60 33.46 37.42
N MET A 196 11.42 32.39 37.44
CA MET A 196 10.92 31.03 37.68
C MET A 196 10.22 30.82 39.03
N LEU A 197 10.45 31.69 40.02
CA LEU A 197 9.74 31.71 41.31
C LEU A 197 8.40 32.48 41.28
N ASP A 198 7.89 32.82 40.10
CA ASP A 198 6.57 33.43 39.97
C ASP A 198 5.46 32.40 40.23
N GLU A 199 4.48 32.77 41.05
CA GLU A 199 3.30 31.94 41.31
C GLU A 199 2.50 31.64 40.04
N ARG A 200 2.58 32.49 39.00
CA ARG A 200 1.97 32.25 37.68
C ARG A 200 2.45 30.95 37.02
N ASN A 201 3.66 30.48 37.36
CA ASN A 201 4.19 29.22 36.86
C ASN A 201 3.56 27.99 37.52
N MET A 202 2.79 28.16 38.59
CA MET A 202 2.21 27.07 39.36
C MET A 202 0.69 27.11 39.30
N PHE A 203 0.11 26.04 38.75
CA PHE A 203 -1.32 25.86 38.64
C PHE A 203 -1.81 24.97 39.78
N CYS A 204 -2.56 25.54 40.73
CA CYS A 204 -3.04 24.84 41.92
C CYS A 204 -4.57 24.81 41.96
N TYR A 205 -5.12 23.66 42.35
CA TYR A 205 -6.56 23.45 42.48
C TYR A 205 -6.89 22.83 43.84
N HIS A 206 -7.98 23.29 44.46
CA HIS A 206 -8.46 22.73 45.73
C HIS A 206 -9.55 21.70 45.47
N LEU A 207 -9.31 20.45 45.86
CA LEU A 207 -10.28 19.37 45.78
C LEU A 207 -11.03 19.24 47.10
N ARG A 208 -12.33 19.55 47.09
CA ARG A 208 -13.24 19.43 48.25
C ARG A 208 -14.39 18.46 47.98
N THR A 209 -14.84 18.40 46.73
CA THR A 209 -15.97 17.59 46.26
C THR A 209 -15.58 16.75 45.04
N MET A 210 -16.42 15.79 44.67
CA MET A 210 -16.19 14.98 43.46
C MET A 210 -16.27 15.78 42.17
N ASP A 211 -17.10 16.83 42.12
CA ASP A 211 -17.21 17.70 40.96
C ASP A 211 -15.88 18.42 40.70
N ASP A 212 -15.22 18.89 41.77
CA ASP A 212 -13.88 19.49 41.72
C ASP A 212 -12.86 18.55 41.07
N VAL A 213 -12.93 17.24 41.35
CA VAL A 213 -12.04 16.23 40.74
C VAL A 213 -12.30 16.08 39.24
N THR A 214 -13.56 16.11 38.81
CA THR A 214 -13.88 16.02 37.38
C THR A 214 -13.43 17.25 36.60
N GLN A 215 -13.56 18.44 37.19
CA GLN A 215 -13.08 19.69 36.60
C GLN A 215 -11.55 19.71 36.53
N PHE A 216 -10.89 19.40 37.65
CA PHE A 216 -9.44 19.30 37.73
C PHE A 216 -8.86 18.37 36.64
N ASN A 217 -9.43 17.18 36.46
CA ASN A 217 -8.97 16.23 35.46
C ASN A 217 -9.03 16.79 34.02
N ARG A 218 -10.03 17.61 33.68
CA ARG A 218 -10.12 18.27 32.36
C ARG A 218 -9.05 19.36 32.20
N GLU A 219 -8.90 20.20 33.22
CA GLU A 219 -7.95 21.32 33.21
C GLU A 219 -6.49 20.83 33.18
N VAL A 220 -6.17 19.75 33.90
CA VAL A 220 -4.84 19.14 33.93
C VAL A 220 -4.41 18.59 32.57
N GLU A 221 -5.33 17.94 31.85
CA GLU A 221 -5.03 17.39 30.52
C GLU A 221 -4.72 18.51 29.52
N GLN A 222 -5.52 19.57 29.55
CA GLN A 222 -5.30 20.77 28.75
C GLN A 222 -3.98 21.46 29.11
N PHE A 223 -3.74 21.70 30.40
CA PHE A 223 -2.51 22.30 30.90
C PHE A 223 -1.26 21.51 30.47
N THR A 224 -1.28 20.18 30.62
CA THR A 224 -0.16 19.31 30.25
C THR A 224 0.13 19.38 28.75
N HIS A 225 -0.92 19.50 27.92
CA HIS A 225 -0.79 19.63 26.48
C HIS A 225 -0.23 20.99 26.05
N GLU A 226 -0.81 22.08 26.56
CA GLU A 226 -0.45 23.45 26.21
C GLU A 226 0.97 23.81 26.68
N ARG A 227 1.37 23.31 27.85
CA ARG A 227 2.68 23.60 28.47
C ARG A 227 3.88 23.34 27.55
N ILE A 228 3.87 22.27 26.75
CA ILE A 228 5.00 21.91 25.87
C ILE A 228 4.75 22.33 24.41
N THR A 229 3.49 22.49 24.02
CA THR A 229 3.13 22.92 22.66
C THR A 229 3.14 24.43 22.50
N ASN A 230 3.25 25.18 23.60
CA ASN A 230 3.27 26.63 23.54
C ASN A 230 4.31 27.19 24.51
N LEU A 231 5.47 27.54 23.95
CA LEU A 231 6.68 27.89 24.65
C LEU A 231 7.02 29.38 24.50
N HIS A 232 6.00 30.25 24.44
CA HIS A 232 6.08 31.70 24.10
C HIS A 232 7.34 32.43 24.61
N HIS A 233 7.77 32.18 25.84
CA HIS A 233 8.89 32.86 26.50
C HIS A 233 10.15 32.01 26.65
N TYR A 234 10.15 30.79 26.13
CA TYR A 234 11.31 29.90 26.19
C TYR A 234 12.19 30.07 24.96
N GLN A 235 13.48 30.30 25.21
CA GLN A 235 14.50 30.32 24.18
C GLN A 235 15.14 28.92 24.06
N LEU A 236 14.87 28.24 22.94
CA LEU A 236 15.39 26.90 22.65
C LEU A 236 16.78 27.01 22.04
N LYS A 237 17.78 26.37 22.65
CA LYS A 237 19.15 26.32 22.12
C LYS A 237 19.27 25.24 21.04
N VAL A 238 19.44 25.67 19.80
CA VAL A 238 19.50 24.79 18.64
C VAL A 238 20.90 24.85 18.02
N ALA A 239 21.58 23.71 17.99
CA ALA A 239 22.84 23.57 17.26
C ALA A 239 22.55 23.28 15.79
N ILE A 240 22.91 24.20 14.90
CA ILE A 240 22.71 24.09 13.45
C ILE A 240 23.91 24.68 12.68
N THR A 241 24.15 24.19 11.47
CA THR A 241 25.24 24.68 10.60
C THR A 241 24.87 25.89 9.76
N ASP A 242 23.65 25.89 9.22
CA ASP A 242 23.19 26.89 8.26
C ASP A 242 21.91 27.54 8.79
N VAL A 243 22.02 28.81 9.15
CA VAL A 243 20.95 29.61 9.77
C VAL A 243 20.00 30.18 8.69
N ASP A 244 20.38 30.12 7.41
CA ASP A 244 19.59 30.71 6.30
C ASP A 244 18.41 29.83 5.85
N TYR A 245 18.07 28.76 6.59
CA TYR A 245 16.96 27.84 6.33
C TYR A 245 16.95 27.17 4.94
N GLN A 246 18.07 27.15 4.22
CA GLN A 246 18.10 26.66 2.83
C GLN A 246 18.09 25.13 2.69
N TYR A 247 18.21 24.41 3.80
CA TYR A 247 18.38 22.96 3.84
C TYR A 247 17.32 22.29 4.73
N LEU A 248 17.17 20.97 4.54
CA LEU A 248 16.17 20.14 5.22
C LEU A 248 16.04 20.43 6.72
N ASP A 249 17.17 20.42 7.44
CA ASP A 249 17.19 20.57 8.90
C ASP A 249 16.68 21.96 9.34
N GLY A 250 16.96 23.02 8.56
CA GLY A 250 16.49 24.38 8.84
C GLY A 250 14.97 24.52 8.69
N GLU A 251 14.41 23.98 7.60
CA GLU A 251 12.96 23.97 7.36
C GLU A 251 12.20 23.19 8.46
N MET A 252 12.76 22.07 8.91
CA MET A 252 12.16 21.31 10.01
C MET A 252 12.15 22.09 11.33
N VAL A 253 13.24 22.80 11.65
CA VAL A 253 13.33 23.66 12.84
C VAL A 253 12.37 24.84 12.74
N GLU A 254 12.18 25.43 11.56
CA GLU A 254 11.24 26.53 11.38
C GLU A 254 9.78 26.09 11.57
N ILE A 255 9.42 24.91 11.07
CA ILE A 255 8.11 24.29 11.34
C ILE A 255 7.93 24.06 12.84
N MET A 256 8.96 23.59 13.54
CA MET A 256 8.93 23.44 14.99
C MET A 256 8.69 24.78 15.68
N ARG A 257 9.41 25.83 15.28
CA ARG A 257 9.27 27.20 15.81
C ARG A 257 7.85 27.71 15.70
N GLN A 258 7.25 27.58 14.52
CA GLN A 258 5.89 28.05 14.26
C GLN A 258 4.85 27.23 15.02
N ARG A 259 5.05 25.93 15.18
CA ARG A 259 4.10 25.03 15.86
C ARG A 259 4.17 25.09 17.38
N MET A 260 5.36 25.32 17.94
CA MET A 260 5.57 25.37 19.40
C MET A 260 5.71 26.80 19.94
N ASN A 261 5.72 27.80 19.07
CA ASN A 261 5.78 29.23 19.38
C ASN A 261 6.91 29.61 20.35
N PHE A 262 8.14 29.16 20.08
CA PHE A 262 9.34 29.50 20.86
C PHE A 262 10.28 30.41 20.07
N THR A 263 11.25 30.99 20.79
CA THR A 263 12.37 31.74 20.21
C THR A 263 13.60 30.85 20.09
N ILE A 264 14.39 31.01 19.03
CA ILE A 264 15.55 30.15 18.77
C ILE A 264 16.82 30.88 19.15
N ASP A 265 17.65 30.24 19.98
CA ASP A 265 19.06 30.60 20.18
C ASP A 265 19.91 29.72 19.27
N TYR A 266 20.38 30.28 18.15
CA TYR A 266 21.19 29.55 17.20
C TYR A 266 22.63 29.47 17.69
N ILE A 267 23.10 28.26 17.96
CA ILE A 267 24.52 28.01 18.18
C ILE A 267 25.10 27.59 16.85
N GLN A 268 25.67 28.57 16.15
CA GLN A 268 26.31 28.37 14.86
C GLN A 268 27.62 27.60 15.05
N LEU A 269 27.69 26.42 14.45
CA LEU A 269 28.85 25.53 14.52
C LEU A 269 29.37 25.23 13.13
N ASN A 270 30.68 24.99 13.00
CA ASN A 270 31.26 24.45 11.77
C ASN A 270 30.67 23.07 11.47
N TYR A 271 30.65 22.61 10.21
CA TYR A 271 30.00 21.35 9.84
C TYR A 271 30.44 20.12 10.66
N GLN A 272 31.73 20.01 10.97
CA GLN A 272 32.24 18.91 11.80
C GLN A 272 31.79 19.00 13.26
N GLU A 273 31.78 20.20 13.83
CA GLU A 273 31.34 20.45 15.19
C GLU A 273 29.83 20.31 15.29
N SER A 274 29.11 20.77 14.29
CA SER A 274 27.66 20.64 14.19
C SER A 274 27.23 19.19 14.06
N VAL A 275 28.03 18.37 13.33
CA VAL A 275 28.25 16.90 13.22
C VAL A 275 28.52 16.13 14.52
N GLY A 276 29.20 16.83 15.43
CA GLY A 276 29.95 16.19 16.49
C GLY A 276 30.91 15.11 15.99
N PHE A 277 31.88 14.78 16.83
CA PHE A 277 32.86 13.76 16.49
C PHE A 277 33.33 13.05 17.74
N ILE A 278 33.79 11.82 17.54
CA ILE A 278 34.53 11.06 18.53
C ILE A 278 35.96 10.98 17.99
N SER A 279 36.92 11.52 18.74
CA SER A 279 38.33 11.45 18.38
C SER A 279 38.88 10.04 18.60
N SER A 280 40.04 9.73 18.01
CA SER A 280 40.70 8.42 18.17
C SER A 280 41.06 8.08 19.61
N ASN A 281 41.20 9.09 20.47
CA ASN A 281 41.41 8.94 21.92
C ASN A 281 40.11 8.68 22.71
N GLY A 282 38.95 8.58 22.04
CA GLY A 282 37.64 8.40 22.67
C GLY A 282 36.99 9.68 23.21
N SER A 283 37.64 10.84 23.08
CA SER A 283 37.05 12.12 23.49
C SER A 283 35.94 12.56 22.52
N ILE A 284 34.88 13.13 23.09
CA ILE A 284 33.68 13.58 22.35
C ILE A 284 33.80 15.10 22.12
N GLY A 285 33.54 15.56 20.90
CA GLY A 285 33.56 16.97 20.53
C GLY A 285 32.32 17.42 19.75
N GLY A 286 32.14 18.74 19.63
CA GLY A 286 31.03 19.37 18.90
C GLY A 286 29.66 19.15 19.55
N ALA A 287 28.60 19.06 18.76
CA ALA A 287 27.22 18.94 19.22
C ALA A 287 26.97 17.66 20.04
N LEU A 288 27.77 16.60 19.88
CA LEU A 288 27.70 15.42 20.76
C LEU A 288 28.15 15.74 22.18
N GLN A 289 29.27 16.46 22.33
CA GLN A 289 29.74 16.94 23.64
C GLN A 289 28.71 17.88 24.26
N MET A 290 28.11 18.74 23.44
CA MET A 290 27.11 19.71 23.89
C MET A 290 25.83 19.06 24.41
N LEU A 291 25.38 17.95 23.79
CA LEU A 291 24.26 17.13 24.27
C LEU A 291 24.61 16.42 25.58
N GLU A 292 25.80 15.81 25.66
CA GLU A 292 26.24 15.11 26.87
C GLU A 292 26.28 16.06 28.08
N HIS A 293 26.72 17.31 27.88
CA HIS A 293 26.78 18.35 28.92
C HIS A 293 25.50 19.20 29.06
N ASN A 294 24.39 18.88 28.38
CA ASN A 294 23.12 19.63 28.42
C ASN A 294 23.25 21.14 28.08
N THR A 295 24.21 21.49 27.21
CA THR A 295 24.41 22.89 26.79
C THR A 295 23.46 23.32 25.66
N ILE A 296 22.88 22.35 24.94
CA ILE A 296 21.88 22.54 23.88
C ILE A 296 20.63 21.73 24.13
N ASP A 297 19.50 22.22 23.62
CA ASP A 297 18.20 21.54 23.73
C ASP A 297 17.92 20.63 22.53
N LEU A 298 18.40 21.01 21.33
CA LEU A 298 18.20 20.27 20.08
C LEU A 298 19.45 20.34 19.20
N ALA A 299 19.96 19.18 18.79
CA ALA A 299 20.89 19.07 17.67
C ALA A 299 20.07 18.87 16.39
N ALA A 300 19.85 19.96 15.65
CA ALA A 300 18.99 19.97 14.47
C ALA A 300 19.65 19.38 13.22
N ASN A 301 20.98 19.38 13.15
CA ASN A 301 21.65 18.74 12.01
C ASN A 301 21.43 17.23 12.06
N SER A 302 21.01 16.64 10.95
CA SER A 302 20.82 15.20 10.79
C SER A 302 22.06 14.40 11.22
N ARG A 303 21.94 13.58 12.27
CA ARG A 303 23.00 12.75 12.88
C ARG A 303 22.92 11.31 12.40
N SER A 304 24.06 10.64 12.22
CA SER A 304 24.07 9.18 11.99
C SER A 304 23.53 8.43 13.22
N ILE A 305 22.57 7.53 13.02
CA ILE A 305 22.06 6.65 14.08
C ILE A 305 23.09 5.54 14.30
N LEU A 306 23.97 5.73 15.27
CA LEU A 306 25.01 4.77 15.66
C LEU A 306 25.02 4.58 17.18
N PRO A 307 25.39 3.38 17.68
CA PRO A 307 25.64 3.18 19.10
C PRO A 307 26.90 3.96 19.48
N HIS A 308 26.72 4.99 20.29
CA HIS A 308 27.80 5.79 20.83
C HIS A 308 27.91 5.54 22.35
N PRO A 309 29.12 5.60 22.93
CA PRO A 309 29.32 5.51 24.37
C PRO A 309 28.91 6.83 25.07
N MET A 310 27.66 7.27 24.85
CA MET A 310 27.11 8.49 25.43
C MET A 310 26.00 8.15 26.42
N ARG A 311 25.99 8.80 27.58
CA ARG A 311 24.96 8.58 28.59
C ARG A 311 23.71 9.40 28.29
N ASN A 312 23.82 10.57 27.66
CA ASN A 312 22.72 11.53 27.51
C ASN A 312 22.40 11.88 26.04
N LEU A 313 22.19 10.85 25.21
CA LEU A 313 21.79 11.00 23.80
C LEU A 313 20.48 10.27 23.50
N GLN A 314 19.51 10.97 22.91
CA GLN A 314 18.30 10.35 22.37
C GLN A 314 18.04 10.80 20.93
N TYR A 315 17.86 9.85 20.03
CA TYR A 315 17.48 10.14 18.64
C TYR A 315 15.98 10.35 18.52
N VAL A 316 15.61 11.34 17.71
CA VAL A 316 14.24 11.54 17.25
C VAL A 316 13.89 10.43 16.25
N HIS A 317 12.75 10.55 15.56
CA HIS A 317 12.45 9.69 14.44
C HIS A 317 13.50 9.82 13.32
N PHE A 318 13.74 8.72 12.61
CA PHE A 318 14.64 8.72 11.46
C PHE A 318 14.09 9.66 10.37
N LEU A 319 14.99 10.30 9.63
CA LEU A 319 14.66 11.27 8.59
C LEU A 319 14.85 10.66 7.20
N CYS A 320 16.07 10.24 6.88
CA CYS A 320 16.38 9.60 5.61
C CYS A 320 17.63 8.72 5.70
N PRO A 321 17.76 7.70 4.82
CA PRO A 321 19.00 6.99 4.62
C PRO A 321 19.99 7.85 3.84
N ILE A 322 21.25 7.86 4.28
CA ILE A 322 22.37 8.47 3.58
C ILE A 322 23.21 7.35 2.95
N ARG A 323 23.46 7.50 1.64
CA ARG A 323 24.35 6.65 0.86
C ARG A 323 25.63 7.39 0.52
N LEU A 324 26.77 6.78 0.85
CA LEU A 324 28.09 7.30 0.49
C LEU A 324 28.58 6.65 -0.80
N VAL A 325 28.95 7.48 -1.76
CA VAL A 325 29.48 7.10 -3.09
C VAL A 325 30.85 7.72 -3.30
N PHE A 326 31.74 7.04 -4.01
CA PHE A 326 33.09 7.56 -4.26
C PHE A 326 33.12 8.49 -5.46
N VAL A 327 33.77 9.64 -5.28
CA VAL A 327 34.22 10.52 -6.35
C VAL A 327 35.62 10.10 -6.75
N VAL A 328 35.82 9.86 -8.04
CA VAL A 328 37.09 9.43 -8.64
C VAL A 328 37.46 10.34 -9.82
N PRO A 329 38.72 10.37 -10.24
CA PRO A 329 39.13 11.15 -11.42
C PRO A 329 38.46 10.63 -12.69
N PHE A 330 37.98 11.54 -13.55
CA PHE A 330 37.41 11.16 -14.84
C PHE A 330 38.50 10.66 -15.80
N ASN A 331 38.23 9.62 -16.60
CA ASN A 331 39.14 8.92 -17.51
C ASN A 331 40.45 8.45 -16.85
N TYR A 332 40.34 7.63 -15.80
CA TYR A 332 41.49 7.05 -15.09
C TYR A 332 42.28 6.06 -15.97
N PHE A 333 41.61 5.11 -16.63
CA PHE A 333 42.26 4.13 -17.49
C PHE A 333 42.51 4.71 -18.89
N ARG A 334 43.78 4.81 -19.29
CA ARG A 334 44.16 5.31 -20.63
C ARG A 334 44.17 4.22 -21.71
N ASP A 335 44.55 2.98 -21.35
CA ASP A 335 44.93 1.95 -22.32
C ASP A 335 43.96 0.75 -22.41
N ARG A 336 42.72 0.86 -21.89
CA ARG A 336 41.70 -0.17 -22.17
C ARG A 336 41.20 -0.01 -23.61
N TYR A 337 41.18 -1.11 -24.38
CA TYR A 337 40.65 -1.17 -25.74
C TYR A 337 39.41 -2.07 -25.85
N LYS A 338 38.57 -1.82 -26.85
CA LYS A 338 37.38 -2.65 -27.14
C LYS A 338 37.83 -3.95 -27.81
N VAL A 339 37.53 -5.10 -27.21
CA VAL A 339 37.81 -6.41 -27.80
C VAL A 339 36.54 -6.94 -28.47
N VAL A 340 36.51 -6.97 -29.80
CA VAL A 340 35.38 -7.50 -30.58
C VAL A 340 35.68 -8.95 -30.98
N PHE A 341 35.16 -9.93 -30.24
CA PHE A 341 35.26 -11.34 -30.62
C PHE A 341 34.12 -11.75 -31.55
N PHE A 342 34.43 -12.50 -32.63
CA PHE A 342 33.44 -13.17 -33.49
C PHE A 342 32.63 -14.28 -32.76
N HIS A 343 33.00 -14.62 -31.53
CA HIS A 343 32.30 -15.54 -30.62
C HIS A 343 31.32 -14.82 -29.67
N ALA A 344 30.50 -13.90 -30.18
CA ALA A 344 29.50 -13.21 -29.35
C ALA A 344 28.34 -14.14 -28.90
N PHE A 345 28.26 -15.36 -29.44
CA PHE A 345 27.24 -16.35 -29.12
C PHE A 345 27.81 -17.50 -28.31
N SER A 346 27.01 -18.05 -27.40
CA SER A 346 27.41 -19.20 -26.61
C SER A 346 27.76 -20.38 -27.52
N LEU A 347 28.76 -21.16 -27.10
CA LEU A 347 29.15 -22.41 -27.78
C LEU A 347 27.92 -23.31 -28.03
N GLN A 348 26.93 -23.24 -27.13
CA GLN A 348 25.65 -23.91 -27.24
C GLN A 348 24.89 -23.52 -28.51
N MET A 349 24.77 -22.23 -28.85
CA MET A 349 24.02 -21.81 -30.05
C MET A 349 24.68 -22.26 -31.36
N TYR A 350 26.02 -22.20 -31.43
CA TYR A 350 26.75 -22.75 -32.58
C TYR A 350 26.57 -24.27 -32.67
N SER A 351 26.65 -24.97 -31.54
CA SER A 351 26.43 -26.42 -31.49
C SER A 351 25.01 -26.80 -31.92
N THR A 352 23.98 -26.03 -31.56
CA THR A 352 22.59 -26.27 -31.95
C THR A 352 22.39 -26.09 -33.45
N ASN A 353 22.96 -25.04 -34.06
CA ASN A 353 22.88 -24.83 -35.51
C ASN A 353 23.60 -25.95 -36.29
N PHE A 354 24.77 -26.38 -35.80
CA PHE A 354 25.52 -27.47 -36.39
C PHE A 354 24.79 -28.82 -36.25
N ALA A 355 24.23 -29.11 -35.07
CA ALA A 355 23.44 -30.30 -34.82
C ALA A 355 22.16 -30.33 -35.67
N LEU A 356 21.49 -29.19 -35.84
CA LEU A 356 20.30 -29.07 -36.69
C LEU A 356 20.66 -29.31 -38.17
N ALA A 357 21.79 -28.81 -38.65
CA ALA A 357 22.26 -29.04 -40.02
C ALA A 357 22.62 -30.52 -40.29
N LEU A 358 23.12 -31.24 -39.29
CA LEU A 358 23.57 -32.63 -39.42
C LEU A 358 22.43 -33.65 -39.22
N LEU A 359 21.53 -33.43 -38.25
CA LEU A 359 20.53 -34.42 -37.81
C LEU A 359 19.21 -34.35 -38.59
N LEU A 360 18.83 -33.18 -39.11
CA LEU A 360 17.55 -33.04 -39.80
C LEU A 360 17.45 -33.80 -41.14
N PRO A 361 18.48 -33.81 -42.00
CA PRO A 361 18.44 -34.57 -43.26
C PRO A 361 18.21 -36.08 -43.10
N PRO A 362 18.86 -36.83 -42.18
CA PRO A 362 18.63 -38.26 -42.00
C PRO A 362 17.29 -38.58 -41.32
N LEU A 363 16.67 -37.65 -40.59
CA LEU A 363 15.34 -37.84 -39.97
C LEU A 363 14.17 -37.70 -40.97
N LEU A 364 14.42 -37.13 -42.16
CA LEU A 364 13.41 -36.87 -43.18
C LEU A 364 12.65 -38.13 -43.69
N PRO A 365 13.32 -39.25 -44.02
CA PRO A 365 12.65 -40.47 -44.49
C PRO A 365 11.76 -41.09 -43.40
N LEU A 366 12.17 -40.97 -42.14
CA LEU A 366 11.48 -41.51 -40.97
C LEU A 366 10.19 -40.72 -40.67
N VAL A 367 10.28 -39.40 -40.67
CA VAL A 367 9.13 -38.50 -40.43
C VAL A 367 8.13 -38.56 -41.59
N MET A 368 8.62 -38.77 -42.81
CA MET A 368 7.77 -38.78 -44.00
C MET A 368 7.20 -40.17 -44.35
N ARG A 369 7.61 -41.23 -43.64
CA ARG A 369 7.14 -42.63 -43.83
C ARG A 369 7.08 -43.04 -45.32
N ARG A 370 8.11 -42.71 -46.10
CA ARG A 370 8.18 -43.03 -47.53
C ARG A 370 9.60 -43.38 -47.95
N GLY A 371 9.76 -44.41 -48.78
CA GLY A 371 11.04 -44.74 -49.40
C GLY A 371 11.40 -43.69 -50.46
N PHE A 372 12.58 -43.09 -50.33
CA PHE A 372 13.09 -42.10 -51.28
C PHE A 372 14.10 -42.74 -52.24
N SER A 373 14.10 -42.31 -53.51
CA SER A 373 15.22 -42.51 -54.43
C SER A 373 16.40 -41.61 -54.02
N ALA A 374 17.65 -42.07 -54.17
CA ALA A 374 18.85 -41.35 -53.74
C ALA A 374 18.97 -39.90 -54.28
N ARG A 375 18.55 -39.67 -55.54
CA ARG A 375 18.52 -38.31 -56.13
C ARG A 375 17.49 -37.39 -55.48
N ALA A 376 16.35 -37.93 -55.08
CA ALA A 376 15.30 -37.15 -54.42
C ALA A 376 15.70 -36.78 -52.98
N TYR A 377 16.36 -37.69 -52.28
CA TYR A 377 16.88 -37.45 -50.93
C TYR A 377 17.94 -36.34 -50.90
N ALA A 378 18.90 -36.37 -51.82
CA ALA A 378 19.94 -35.33 -51.92
C ALA A 378 19.35 -33.94 -52.21
N LYS A 379 18.35 -33.87 -53.09
CA LYS A 379 17.68 -32.61 -53.44
C LYS A 379 16.95 -31.98 -52.26
N GLU A 380 16.23 -32.76 -51.47
CA GLU A 380 15.50 -32.24 -50.29
C GLU A 380 16.45 -31.91 -49.12
N THR A 381 17.52 -32.68 -48.95
CA THR A 381 18.59 -32.39 -47.97
C THR A 381 19.23 -31.03 -48.25
N PHE A 382 19.59 -30.76 -49.51
CA PHE A 382 20.20 -29.50 -49.90
C PHE A 382 19.27 -28.30 -49.70
N ARG A 383 17.96 -28.48 -49.92
CA ARG A 383 16.93 -27.45 -49.67
C ARG A 383 16.83 -27.07 -48.20
N ILE A 384 16.92 -28.03 -47.29
CA ILE A 384 16.86 -27.79 -45.84
C ILE A 384 18.13 -27.06 -45.37
N LEU A 385 19.30 -27.50 -45.84
CA LEU A 385 20.57 -26.85 -45.52
C LEU A 385 20.60 -25.39 -45.99
N ALA A 386 20.12 -25.14 -47.22
CA ALA A 386 19.98 -23.80 -47.77
C ALA A 386 19.11 -22.89 -46.87
N ILE A 387 18.01 -23.40 -46.31
CA ILE A 387 17.13 -22.61 -45.42
C ILE A 387 17.78 -22.33 -44.06
N VAL A 388 18.51 -23.29 -43.48
CA VAL A 388 19.26 -23.07 -42.23
C VAL A 388 20.33 -21.98 -42.40
N PHE A 389 20.92 -21.88 -43.59
CA PHE A 389 21.84 -20.80 -43.98
C PHE A 389 21.15 -19.60 -44.66
N ALA A 390 19.84 -19.43 -44.47
CA ALA A 390 19.06 -18.29 -44.94
C ALA A 390 19.09 -18.02 -46.47
N CYS A 391 19.25 -19.07 -47.28
CA CYS A 391 19.17 -19.01 -48.74
C CYS A 391 17.74 -19.25 -49.25
N SER A 392 17.37 -18.62 -50.37
CA SER A 392 16.04 -18.72 -50.97
C SER A 392 15.79 -20.08 -51.64
N VAL A 393 14.66 -20.73 -51.35
CA VAL A 393 14.34 -22.08 -51.86
C VAL A 393 12.88 -22.16 -52.34
N PRO A 394 12.56 -22.87 -53.45
CA PRO A 394 11.19 -23.06 -53.93
C PRO A 394 10.34 -23.98 -53.04
N LEU A 395 9.09 -23.57 -52.80
CA LEU A 395 8.14 -24.23 -51.89
C LEU A 395 7.59 -25.57 -52.43
N PRO A 396 7.58 -26.65 -51.62
CA PRO A 396 6.97 -27.92 -52.01
C PRO A 396 5.43 -27.83 -52.06
N ARG A 397 4.79 -28.60 -52.94
CA ARG A 397 3.32 -28.63 -53.11
C ARG A 397 2.57 -29.29 -51.94
N ASN A 398 3.24 -30.14 -51.17
CA ASN A 398 2.60 -30.97 -50.15
C ASN A 398 2.48 -30.22 -48.80
N THR A 399 1.27 -30.15 -48.23
CA THR A 399 0.95 -29.31 -47.05
C THR A 399 1.75 -29.68 -45.81
N ARG A 400 2.01 -30.97 -45.57
CA ARG A 400 2.80 -31.43 -44.42
C ARG A 400 4.27 -30.98 -44.48
N HIS A 401 4.84 -30.84 -45.68
CA HIS A 401 6.23 -30.40 -45.86
C HIS A 401 6.37 -28.90 -45.65
N ARG A 402 5.34 -28.13 -46.06
CA ARG A 402 5.30 -26.69 -45.84
C ARG A 402 5.37 -26.35 -44.35
N LEU A 403 4.73 -27.14 -43.50
CA LEU A 403 4.68 -26.89 -42.06
C LEU A 403 6.06 -27.05 -41.39
N VAL A 404 6.85 -28.07 -41.79
CA VAL A 404 8.22 -28.27 -41.32
C VAL A 404 9.16 -27.18 -41.86
N LEU A 405 9.03 -26.82 -43.15
CA LEU A 405 9.81 -25.74 -43.75
C LEU A 405 9.53 -24.37 -43.11
N MET A 406 8.26 -24.07 -42.81
CA MET A 406 7.88 -22.82 -42.13
C MET A 406 8.47 -22.72 -40.73
N GLY A 407 8.53 -23.83 -39.98
CA GLY A 407 9.20 -23.88 -38.67
C GLY A 407 10.70 -23.54 -38.75
N LEU A 408 11.40 -24.09 -39.75
CA LEU A 408 12.83 -23.81 -39.98
C LEU A 408 13.09 -22.37 -40.43
N MET A 409 12.25 -21.84 -41.32
CA MET A 409 12.34 -20.44 -41.74
C MET A 409 12.13 -19.49 -40.56
N PHE A 410 11.14 -19.77 -39.70
CA PHE A 410 10.91 -18.96 -38.51
C PHE A 410 12.10 -18.96 -37.54
N TYR A 411 12.72 -20.13 -37.31
CA TYR A 411 13.95 -20.24 -36.53
C TYR A 411 15.10 -19.39 -37.10
N SER A 412 15.31 -19.45 -38.43
CA SER A 412 16.39 -18.70 -39.09
C SER A 412 16.23 -17.17 -38.97
N ILE A 413 15.00 -16.66 -39.07
CA ILE A 413 14.69 -15.22 -38.94
C ILE A 413 15.02 -14.73 -37.54
N VAL A 414 14.63 -15.48 -36.51
CA VAL A 414 14.86 -15.11 -35.10
C VAL A 414 16.34 -15.17 -34.76
N ALA A 415 17.03 -16.26 -35.12
CA ALA A 415 18.44 -16.44 -34.82
C ALA A 415 19.33 -15.39 -35.50
N TYR A 416 19.05 -15.04 -36.76
CA TYR A 416 19.83 -14.05 -37.51
C TYR A 416 19.58 -12.61 -37.03
N SER A 417 18.37 -12.29 -36.56
CA SER A 417 18.08 -10.96 -35.99
C SER A 417 18.79 -10.75 -34.65
N ALA A 418 18.84 -11.79 -33.80
CA ALA A 418 19.61 -11.78 -32.56
C ALA A 418 21.13 -11.65 -32.84
N TRP A 419 21.61 -12.40 -33.84
CA TRP A 419 22.74 -12.12 -34.72
C TRP A 419 23.32 -10.70 -34.68
N GLN A 420 22.55 -9.87 -35.39
CA GLN A 420 22.85 -8.48 -35.73
C GLN A 420 22.73 -7.57 -34.51
N GLY A 421 21.71 -7.77 -33.67
CA GLY A 421 21.45 -6.93 -32.50
C GLY A 421 22.60 -6.92 -31.49
N ILE A 422 23.14 -8.10 -31.15
CA ILE A 422 24.24 -8.21 -30.17
C ILE A 422 25.53 -7.61 -30.73
N THR A 423 25.80 -7.83 -32.01
CA THR A 423 26.99 -7.29 -32.68
C THR A 423 26.95 -5.75 -32.70
N ILE A 424 25.80 -5.16 -32.99
CA ILE A 424 25.61 -3.68 -32.95
C ILE A 424 25.83 -3.14 -31.54
N ILE A 425 25.30 -3.80 -30.50
CA ILE A 425 25.45 -3.35 -29.10
C ILE A 425 26.91 -3.38 -28.67
N GLN A 426 27.65 -4.45 -28.99
CA GLN A 426 29.07 -4.56 -28.62
C GLN A 426 29.95 -3.56 -29.36
N LEU A 427 29.66 -3.30 -30.64
CA LEU A 427 30.39 -2.29 -31.42
C LEU A 427 30.11 -0.86 -30.94
N ASN A 428 28.92 -0.61 -30.37
CA ASN A 428 28.47 0.73 -29.97
C ASN A 428 28.60 1.02 -28.46
N GLN A 429 29.39 0.26 -27.69
CA GLN A 429 29.63 0.59 -26.28
C GLN A 429 30.37 1.93 -26.11
N ASP A 430 29.95 2.76 -25.15
CA ASP A 430 30.55 4.07 -24.88
C ASP A 430 31.98 3.97 -24.34
N ASP A 431 32.92 4.70 -24.94
CA ASP A 431 34.32 4.78 -24.50
C ASP A 431 34.45 5.27 -23.04
N GLY A 432 33.48 6.06 -22.57
CA GLY A 432 33.42 6.55 -21.20
C GLY A 432 33.24 5.46 -20.14
N LYS A 433 32.52 4.37 -20.46
CA LYS A 433 32.38 3.22 -19.53
C LYS A 433 33.66 2.39 -19.46
N LEU A 434 34.45 2.41 -20.53
CA LEU A 434 35.69 1.67 -20.63
C LEU A 434 36.83 2.36 -19.86
N ARG A 435 36.88 3.70 -19.88
CA ARG A 435 38.00 4.49 -19.33
C ARG A 435 37.82 4.92 -17.87
N ASN A 436 36.60 4.87 -17.33
CA ASN A 436 36.28 5.28 -15.97
C ASN A 436 36.17 4.08 -15.02
N ILE A 437 36.57 4.26 -13.76
CA ILE A 437 36.37 3.27 -12.68
C ILE A 437 34.86 3.15 -12.42
N GLN A 438 34.27 1.97 -12.61
CA GLN A 438 32.82 1.74 -12.48
C GLN A 438 32.41 1.12 -11.16
N THR A 439 33.23 0.23 -10.57
CA THR A 439 32.87 -0.56 -9.39
C THR A 439 33.82 -0.32 -8.22
N LEU A 440 33.40 -0.72 -7.02
CA LEU A 440 34.24 -0.66 -5.84
C LEU A 440 35.43 -1.63 -5.93
N GLU A 441 35.29 -2.77 -6.63
CA GLU A 441 36.41 -3.70 -6.90
C GLU A 441 37.50 -3.03 -7.72
N GLU A 442 37.12 -2.39 -8.84
CA GLU A 442 38.08 -1.67 -9.66
C GLU A 442 38.77 -0.54 -8.87
N LEU A 443 38.05 0.12 -7.96
CA LEU A 443 38.63 1.16 -7.09
C LEU A 443 39.68 0.57 -6.13
N VAL A 444 39.43 -0.60 -5.55
CA VAL A 444 40.39 -1.29 -4.66
C VAL A 444 41.67 -1.68 -5.40
N GLU A 445 41.57 -2.02 -6.69
CA GLU A 445 42.72 -2.37 -7.52
C GLU A 445 43.54 -1.15 -7.96
N THR A 446 43.03 0.07 -7.76
CA THR A 446 43.77 1.31 -8.10
C THR A 446 44.77 1.75 -7.03
N ASP A 447 45.76 2.54 -7.45
CA ASP A 447 46.76 3.19 -6.60
C ASP A 447 46.27 4.55 -6.03
N LEU A 448 44.97 4.85 -6.11
CA LEU A 448 44.42 6.11 -5.61
C LEU A 448 44.48 6.17 -4.07
N ASN A 449 44.80 7.35 -3.55
CA ASN A 449 44.75 7.64 -2.12
C ASN A 449 43.30 7.85 -1.68
N LEU A 450 42.76 6.93 -0.89
CA LEU A 450 41.39 6.99 -0.40
C LEU A 450 41.33 7.88 0.85
N LYS A 451 40.65 9.03 0.75
CA LYS A 451 40.52 9.98 1.86
C LYS A 451 39.07 10.16 2.28
N ALA A 452 38.79 10.34 3.57
CA ALA A 452 37.46 10.67 4.08
C ALA A 452 37.48 11.78 5.14
N ILE A 453 36.38 12.53 5.22
CA ILE A 453 36.14 13.50 6.29
C ILE A 453 35.80 12.73 7.58
N VAL A 454 36.21 13.26 8.74
CA VAL A 454 36.02 12.67 10.08
C VAL A 454 34.61 12.11 10.31
N THR A 455 33.56 12.84 9.93
CA THR A 455 32.17 12.39 10.08
C THR A 455 31.89 11.08 9.33
N PHE A 456 32.36 10.97 8.09
CA PHE A 456 32.24 9.74 7.30
C PHE A 456 33.16 8.66 7.86
N GLY A 457 34.39 9.02 8.26
CA GLY A 457 35.32 8.10 8.92
C GLY A 457 34.72 7.41 10.15
N ASN A 458 33.99 8.15 10.99
CA ASN A 458 33.32 7.62 12.16
C ASN A 458 32.16 6.67 11.78
N ALA A 459 31.36 7.02 10.77
CA ALA A 459 30.32 6.14 10.26
C ALA A 459 30.89 4.85 9.63
N ILE A 460 32.04 4.94 8.96
CA ILE A 460 32.73 3.81 8.32
C ILE A 460 33.32 2.86 9.36
N ARG A 461 33.97 3.41 10.40
CA ARG A 461 34.54 2.63 11.52
C ARG A 461 33.48 2.02 12.42
N GLY A 462 32.29 2.62 12.49
CA GLY A 462 31.17 2.11 13.28
C GLY A 462 30.52 0.84 12.70
N LYS A 463 30.81 0.47 11.44
CA LYS A 463 30.36 -0.80 10.85
C LYS A 463 31.43 -1.89 10.98
N VAL A 464 30.98 -3.09 11.33
CA VAL A 464 31.82 -4.29 11.34
C VAL A 464 31.91 -4.84 9.92
N TRP A 465 33.13 -4.96 9.40
CA TRP A 465 33.40 -5.46 8.05
C TRP A 465 34.01 -6.85 8.09
N ASN A 466 33.65 -7.71 7.13
CA ASN A 466 34.37 -8.96 6.90
C ASN A 466 35.65 -8.66 6.11
N GLY A 467 36.80 -9.19 6.53
CA GLY A 467 38.11 -8.87 5.93
C GLY A 467 38.27 -9.28 4.46
N SER A 468 37.45 -10.22 3.98
CA SER A 468 37.41 -10.64 2.57
C SER A 468 36.53 -9.77 1.68
N ASP A 469 35.72 -8.88 2.26
CA ASP A 469 34.82 -8.01 1.53
C ASP A 469 35.58 -6.82 0.92
N VAL A 470 35.18 -6.41 -0.29
CA VAL A 470 35.74 -5.27 -1.03
C VAL A 470 35.64 -4.01 -0.18
N ARG A 471 34.53 -3.83 0.53
CA ARG A 471 34.31 -2.67 1.41
C ARG A 471 35.22 -2.68 2.63
N GLY A 472 35.52 -3.85 3.19
CA GLY A 472 36.50 -4.00 4.27
C GLY A 472 37.91 -3.61 3.82
N ARG A 473 38.30 -4.01 2.61
CA ARG A 473 39.59 -3.61 2.00
C ARG A 473 39.69 -2.12 1.71
N ILE A 474 38.60 -1.49 1.23
CA ILE A 474 38.51 -0.03 1.08
C ILE A 474 38.64 0.67 2.43
N ALA A 475 37.89 0.22 3.43
CA ALA A 475 37.92 0.81 4.77
C ALA A 475 39.31 0.76 5.42
N ALA A 476 40.08 -0.32 5.17
CA ALA A 476 41.45 -0.45 5.64
C ALA A 476 42.44 0.52 4.99
N ARG A 477 42.22 0.89 3.72
CA ARG A 477 43.04 1.85 2.96
C ARG A 477 42.62 3.31 3.16
N LEU A 478 41.54 3.56 3.91
CA LEU A 478 40.93 4.88 4.04
C LEU A 478 41.65 5.75 5.07
N ASP A 479 42.22 6.87 4.61
CA ASP A 479 42.80 7.90 5.47
C ASP A 479 41.74 8.91 5.93
N VAL A 480 41.55 9.05 7.24
CA VAL A 480 40.56 9.96 7.83
C VAL A 480 41.24 11.27 8.22
N GLN A 481 41.04 12.31 7.41
CA GLN A 481 41.71 13.60 7.59
C GLN A 481 40.85 14.62 8.35
N TRP A 482 41.49 15.35 9.27
CA TRP A 482 40.91 16.51 9.96
C TRP A 482 41.10 17.77 9.10
N ALA A 483 40.36 17.87 8.00
CA ALA A 483 40.34 19.08 7.18
C ALA A 483 39.34 20.10 7.77
N PRO A 484 39.69 21.38 7.98
CA PRO A 484 38.72 22.42 8.31
C PRO A 484 37.62 22.49 7.25
N SER A 485 36.37 22.76 7.65
CA SER A 485 35.19 22.77 6.75
C SER A 485 35.30 23.71 5.53
N ASN A 486 36.26 24.63 5.53
CA ASN A 486 36.45 25.62 4.48
C ASN A 486 37.28 25.09 3.29
N ILE A 487 37.90 23.91 3.43
CA ILE A 487 38.75 23.31 2.38
C ILE A 487 38.07 22.03 1.89
N SER A 488 37.46 22.08 0.71
CA SER A 488 36.95 20.87 0.06
C SER A 488 38.11 20.01 -0.44
N ILE A 489 38.03 18.69 -0.24
CA ILE A 489 39.03 17.71 -0.73
C ILE A 489 38.78 17.33 -2.21
N ILE A 490 37.59 17.63 -2.73
CA ILE A 490 37.17 17.32 -4.10
C ILE A 490 38.06 17.94 -5.20
N PRO A 491 38.64 19.16 -5.05
CA PRO A 491 39.62 19.69 -6.00
C PRO A 491 40.85 18.79 -6.18
N GLU A 492 41.30 18.05 -5.15
CA GLU A 492 42.41 17.09 -5.32
C GLU A 492 42.03 15.92 -6.23
N VAL A 493 40.75 15.50 -6.20
CA VAL A 493 40.23 14.46 -7.10
C VAL A 493 40.10 14.99 -8.53
N ALA A 494 39.61 16.22 -8.67
CA ALA A 494 39.35 16.86 -9.96
C ALA A 494 40.64 17.30 -10.68
N ASP A 495 41.55 17.97 -9.97
CA ASP A 495 42.71 18.64 -10.55
C ASP A 495 44.00 17.83 -10.38
N ASN A 496 44.28 17.29 -9.19
CA ASN A 496 45.50 16.50 -8.95
C ASN A 496 45.36 15.03 -9.40
N ARG A 497 44.13 14.50 -9.41
CA ARG A 497 43.77 13.14 -9.87
C ARG A 497 44.47 12.01 -9.11
N THR A 498 44.96 12.27 -7.89
CA THR A 498 45.70 11.31 -7.03
C THR A 498 44.84 10.62 -5.99
N SER A 499 43.61 11.09 -5.77
CA SER A 499 42.79 10.71 -4.63
C SER A 499 41.37 10.35 -5.03
N ALA A 500 40.70 9.59 -4.17
CA ALA A 500 39.27 9.31 -4.24
C ALA A 500 38.63 9.60 -2.88
N VAL A 501 37.43 10.21 -2.91
CA VAL A 501 36.77 10.72 -1.69
C VAL A 501 35.30 10.29 -1.68
N PRO A 502 34.76 9.78 -0.56
CA PRO A 502 33.35 9.50 -0.45
C PRO A 502 32.55 10.79 -0.22
N ILE A 503 31.44 10.92 -0.94
CA ILE A 503 30.45 11.99 -0.77
C ILE A 503 29.06 11.38 -0.59
N ILE A 504 28.13 12.20 -0.11
CA ILE A 504 26.72 11.79 -0.06
C ILE A 504 26.13 11.82 -1.47
N GLU A 505 25.42 10.74 -1.85
CA GLU A 505 24.90 10.51 -3.20
C GLU A 505 24.07 11.67 -3.76
N TYR A 506 23.19 12.28 -2.96
CA TYR A 506 22.33 13.35 -3.46
C TYR A 506 23.09 14.66 -3.79
N PHE A 507 24.36 14.80 -3.39
CA PHE A 507 25.22 15.91 -3.81
C PHE A 507 25.96 15.64 -5.14
N VAL A 508 25.86 14.43 -5.71
CA VAL A 508 26.57 14.05 -6.95
C VAL A 508 26.34 15.05 -8.08
N GLU A 509 25.09 15.47 -8.33
CA GLU A 509 24.79 16.42 -9.42
C GLU A 509 25.36 17.82 -9.15
N VAL A 510 25.33 18.26 -7.89
CA VAL A 510 25.92 19.56 -7.49
C VAL A 510 27.44 19.52 -7.69
N VAL A 511 28.10 18.46 -7.24
CA VAL A 511 29.56 18.29 -7.39
C VAL A 511 29.94 18.16 -8.87
N ARG A 512 29.19 17.39 -9.65
CA ARG A 512 29.39 17.24 -11.10
C ARG A 512 29.27 18.58 -11.84
N SER A 513 28.29 19.41 -11.47
CA SER A 513 28.14 20.75 -12.04
C SER A 513 29.27 21.68 -11.62
N ARG A 514 29.70 21.64 -10.36
CA ARG A 514 30.72 22.56 -9.82
C ARG A 514 32.13 22.29 -10.36
N TYR A 515 32.46 21.02 -10.61
CA TYR A 515 33.78 20.60 -11.09
C TYR A 515 33.73 20.19 -12.56
N PHE A 516 33.38 21.15 -13.41
CA PHE A 516 33.19 20.94 -14.84
C PHE A 516 34.35 21.51 -15.67
N ASP A 517 34.84 20.73 -16.63
CA ASP A 517 35.81 21.21 -17.62
C ASP A 517 35.07 21.95 -18.73
N THR A 518 35.21 23.28 -18.72
CA THR A 518 34.51 24.16 -19.65
C THR A 518 35.01 24.08 -21.10
N VAL A 519 36.18 23.44 -21.35
CA VAL A 519 36.76 23.22 -22.67
C VAL A 519 36.25 21.90 -23.25
N ARG A 520 36.33 20.82 -22.47
CA ARG A 520 35.89 19.47 -22.89
C ARG A 520 34.38 19.26 -22.79
N LYS A 521 33.65 20.18 -22.15
CA LYS A 521 32.22 20.07 -21.85
C LYS A 521 31.87 18.78 -21.09
N GLN A 522 32.75 18.37 -20.19
CA GLN A 522 32.59 17.15 -19.39
C GLN A 522 32.99 17.42 -17.93
N SER A 523 32.45 16.63 -17.01
CA SER A 523 32.85 16.68 -15.60
C SER A 523 34.31 16.26 -15.46
N LYS A 524 35.08 16.96 -14.61
CA LYS A 524 36.45 16.56 -14.24
C LYS A 524 36.47 15.31 -13.36
N VAL A 525 35.34 15.01 -12.73
CA VAL A 525 35.17 13.90 -11.80
C VAL A 525 34.16 12.88 -12.30
N HIS A 526 34.38 11.62 -11.98
CA HIS A 526 33.48 10.50 -12.17
C HIS A 526 32.99 9.99 -10.81
N PHE A 527 31.84 9.30 -10.79
CA PHE A 527 31.23 8.83 -9.55
C PHE A 527 30.95 7.34 -9.67
N ILE A 528 31.41 6.58 -8.68
CA ILE A 528 31.05 5.17 -8.54
C ILE A 528 29.68 5.15 -7.85
N HIS A 529 28.64 4.83 -8.62
CA HIS A 529 27.26 4.84 -8.13
C HIS A 529 26.95 3.68 -7.18
N GLU A 530 27.83 2.69 -7.09
CA GLU A 530 27.74 1.65 -6.08
C GLU A 530 27.94 2.24 -4.68
N PRO A 531 26.95 2.14 -3.78
CA PRO A 531 27.06 2.72 -2.44
C PRO A 531 28.08 1.94 -1.62
N PHE A 532 29.07 2.66 -1.10
CA PHE A 532 30.07 2.12 -0.18
C PHE A 532 29.44 1.80 1.17
N ILE A 533 28.68 2.75 1.73
CA ILE A 533 27.95 2.60 3.00
C ILE A 533 26.59 3.26 2.89
N GLU A 534 25.60 2.62 3.51
CA GLU A 534 24.31 3.20 3.83
C GLU A 534 24.11 3.25 5.36
N TYR A 535 23.68 4.41 5.87
CA TYR A 535 23.33 4.61 7.28
C TYR A 535 22.13 5.55 7.43
N LEU A 536 21.39 5.41 8.53
CA LEU A 536 20.21 6.22 8.82
C LEU A 536 20.59 7.51 9.54
N THR A 537 19.80 8.56 9.32
CA THR A 537 19.96 9.83 10.02
C THR A 537 18.73 10.26 10.82
N ALA A 538 18.94 10.99 11.91
CA ALA A 538 17.91 11.59 12.74
C ALA A 538 18.43 12.85 13.46
N MET A 539 17.54 13.75 13.89
CA MET A 539 17.89 14.77 14.90
C MET A 539 18.11 14.13 16.27
N ALA A 540 18.77 14.83 17.18
CA ALA A 540 19.04 14.33 18.52
C ALA A 540 18.75 15.36 19.62
N LEU A 541 18.32 14.88 20.78
CA LEU A 541 18.08 15.66 22.00
C LEU A 541 18.75 14.99 23.21
N PRO A 542 18.95 15.72 24.31
CA PRO A 542 19.26 15.13 25.60
C PRO A 542 18.16 14.15 26.05
N LYS A 543 18.53 13.05 26.70
CA LYS A 543 17.58 12.01 27.17
C LYS A 543 16.58 12.53 28.20
N ASN A 544 17.00 13.48 29.01
CA ASN A 544 16.17 14.13 30.02
C ASN A 544 15.29 15.27 29.45
N SER A 545 15.25 15.46 28.13
CA SER A 545 14.48 16.54 27.52
C SER A 545 12.98 16.24 27.55
N PRO A 546 12.15 17.07 28.22
CA PRO A 546 10.70 16.91 28.18
C PRO A 546 10.10 17.22 26.79
N LEU A 547 10.86 17.85 25.91
CA LEU A 547 10.42 18.23 24.56
C LEU A 547 10.45 17.04 23.59
N PHE A 548 11.13 15.94 23.95
CA PHE A 548 11.34 14.80 23.07
C PHE A 548 10.05 14.22 22.47
N PRO A 549 8.96 13.96 23.23
CA PRO A 549 7.73 13.44 22.66
C PRO A 549 7.10 14.37 21.61
N THR A 550 7.15 15.68 21.86
CA THR A 550 6.56 16.71 20.99
C THR A 550 7.38 16.88 19.72
N ILE A 551 8.70 17.02 19.83
CA ILE A 551 9.60 17.17 18.69
C ILE A 551 9.61 15.89 17.82
N ARG A 552 9.56 14.70 18.44
CA ARG A 552 9.40 13.44 17.70
C ARG A 552 8.12 13.39 16.89
N ARG A 553 7.00 13.84 17.47
CA ARG A 553 5.71 13.89 16.77
C ARG A 553 5.74 14.87 15.59
N LEU A 554 6.32 16.05 15.77
CA LEU A 554 6.46 17.04 14.68
C LEU A 554 7.38 16.53 13.56
N THR A 555 8.46 15.84 13.92
CA THR A 555 9.40 15.23 12.97
C THR A 555 8.71 14.13 12.14
N MET A 556 7.93 13.25 12.78
CA MET A 556 7.09 12.25 12.10
C MET A 556 6.15 12.91 11.09
N TYR A 557 5.47 13.98 11.51
CA TYR A 557 4.56 14.70 10.63
C TYR A 557 5.29 15.27 9.41
N CYS A 558 6.50 15.81 9.56
CA CYS A 558 7.26 16.30 8.41
C CYS A 558 7.63 15.19 7.43
N LEU A 559 7.97 13.99 7.94
CA LEU A 559 8.31 12.83 7.13
C LEU A 559 7.08 12.27 6.40
N GLU A 560 5.98 12.05 7.11
CA GLU A 560 4.72 11.53 6.56
C GLU A 560 4.13 12.46 5.49
N ASN A 561 4.31 13.77 5.65
CA ASN A 561 3.88 14.77 4.66
C ASN A 561 4.89 14.94 3.49
N GLY A 562 5.99 14.18 3.45
CA GLY A 562 6.93 14.17 2.33
C GLY A 562 7.84 15.40 2.24
N ILE A 563 7.97 16.20 3.30
CA ILE A 563 8.84 17.40 3.34
C ILE A 563 10.31 17.00 3.11
N VAL A 564 10.74 15.89 3.72
CA VAL A 564 12.09 15.34 3.55
C VAL A 564 12.39 15.03 2.08
N ASN A 565 11.48 14.30 1.42
CA ASN A 565 11.64 13.92 0.02
C ASN A 565 11.63 15.14 -0.91
N PHE A 566 10.80 16.14 -0.61
CA PHE A 566 10.78 17.39 -1.38
C PHE A 566 12.13 18.12 -1.33
N GLN A 567 12.69 18.30 -0.14
CA GLN A 567 13.96 19.01 0.02
C GLN A 567 15.13 18.28 -0.65
N LEU A 568 15.18 16.95 -0.52
CA LEU A 568 16.19 16.13 -1.21
C LEU A 568 16.07 16.25 -2.75
N SER A 569 14.84 16.28 -3.27
CA SER A 569 14.59 16.49 -4.71
C SER A 569 15.04 17.88 -5.18
N LEU A 570 14.80 18.92 -4.37
CA LEU A 570 15.20 20.29 -4.68
C LEU A 570 16.72 20.43 -4.85
N ILE A 571 17.51 19.77 -3.98
CA ILE A 571 18.99 19.74 -4.08
C ILE A 571 19.43 19.15 -5.42
N ARG A 572 18.84 18.03 -5.82
CA ARG A 572 19.15 17.37 -7.10
C ARG A 572 18.80 18.27 -8.29
N HIS A 573 17.62 18.89 -8.27
CA HIS A 573 17.19 19.82 -9.31
C HIS A 573 18.08 21.06 -9.40
N LYS A 574 18.51 21.61 -8.27
CA LYS A 574 19.45 22.75 -8.22
C LYS A 574 20.77 22.40 -8.90
N GLY A 575 21.32 21.20 -8.67
CA GLY A 575 22.53 20.72 -9.35
C GLY A 575 22.36 20.66 -10.88
N VAL A 576 21.26 20.10 -11.36
CA VAL A 576 20.94 20.03 -12.80
C VAL A 576 20.76 21.43 -13.40
N LEU A 577 20.08 22.35 -12.69
CA LEU A 577 19.90 23.72 -13.14
C LEU A 577 21.22 24.49 -13.21
N LEU A 578 22.12 24.30 -12.25
CA LEU A 578 23.47 24.89 -12.28
C LEU A 578 24.25 24.37 -13.49
N GLN A 579 24.19 23.06 -13.76
CA GLN A 579 24.80 22.47 -14.94
C GLN A 579 24.23 23.04 -16.24
N ILE A 580 22.91 23.21 -16.32
CA ILE A 580 22.25 23.84 -17.48
C ILE A 580 22.66 25.30 -17.59
N ALA A 581 22.74 26.03 -16.47
CA ALA A 581 23.15 27.42 -16.44
C ALA A 581 24.58 27.59 -16.94
N GLU A 582 25.53 26.76 -16.48
CA GLU A 582 26.91 26.78 -16.99
C GLU A 582 26.98 26.45 -18.48
N ASN A 583 26.20 25.47 -18.94
CA ASN A 583 26.09 25.14 -20.36
C ASN A 583 25.47 26.30 -21.18
N ARG A 584 24.49 27.03 -20.61
CA ARG A 584 23.77 28.14 -21.26
C ARG A 584 24.51 29.48 -21.21
N ASN A 585 25.29 29.74 -20.17
CA ASN A 585 26.04 30.99 -19.97
C ASN A 585 27.08 31.21 -21.09
N LYS A 586 27.41 30.18 -21.88
CA LYS A 586 28.21 30.31 -23.10
C LYS A 586 27.39 30.44 -24.40
N THR A 587 26.09 30.15 -24.41
CA THR A 587 25.23 30.34 -25.60
C THR A 587 24.60 31.73 -25.67
N LEU A 588 24.51 32.47 -24.57
CA LEU A 588 23.95 33.82 -24.51
C LEU A 588 25.05 34.82 -24.15
N ARG A 589 25.65 35.48 -25.16
CA ARG A 589 26.26 36.81 -24.94
C ARG A 589 25.15 37.82 -24.67
N ASP A 590 25.36 38.67 -23.67
CA ASP A 590 24.74 39.98 -23.42
C ASP A 590 23.21 40.08 -23.60
N VAL A 591 22.45 39.18 -22.97
CA VAL A 591 21.01 39.39 -22.77
C VAL A 591 20.77 39.58 -21.27
N PRO A 592 20.01 40.62 -20.85
CA PRO A 592 19.78 40.91 -19.44
C PRO A 592 19.20 39.68 -18.71
N PRO A 593 19.46 39.54 -17.39
CA PRO A 593 19.13 38.34 -16.65
C PRO A 593 17.67 37.98 -16.87
N ALA A 594 17.44 36.80 -17.46
CA ALA A 594 16.11 36.29 -17.71
C ALA A 594 15.31 36.34 -16.40
N LYS A 595 14.11 36.92 -16.46
CA LYS A 595 13.15 37.02 -15.35
C LYS A 595 13.21 35.74 -14.52
N ARG A 596 13.51 35.88 -13.22
CA ARG A 596 13.40 34.79 -12.24
C ARG A 596 12.04 34.12 -12.46
N VAL A 597 12.05 32.90 -12.97
CA VAL A 597 10.84 32.09 -13.05
C VAL A 597 10.48 31.76 -11.61
N ASN A 598 9.37 32.29 -11.14
CA ASN A 598 8.82 31.97 -9.83
C ASN A 598 8.63 30.44 -9.73
N LEU A 599 9.38 29.80 -8.83
CA LEU A 599 9.32 28.36 -8.52
C LEU A 599 7.97 27.88 -7.94
N PHE A 600 6.98 28.77 -7.83
CA PHE A 600 5.65 28.45 -7.30
C PHE A 600 4.93 27.35 -8.10
N ASN A 601 5.29 27.13 -9.37
CA ASN A 601 4.70 26.06 -10.19
C ASN A 601 5.25 24.64 -9.93
N MET A 602 6.29 24.45 -9.12
CA MET A 602 6.79 23.11 -8.77
C MET A 602 5.92 22.38 -7.73
N ARG A 603 5.05 23.11 -7.00
CA ARG A 603 4.04 22.51 -6.12
C ARG A 603 3.08 21.58 -6.88
N ILE A 604 2.74 21.93 -8.11
CA ILE A 604 1.81 21.16 -8.97
C ILE A 604 2.49 19.88 -9.48
N VAL A 605 3.76 19.96 -9.89
CA VAL A 605 4.54 18.79 -10.32
C VAL A 605 4.81 17.84 -9.16
N PHE A 606 5.07 18.38 -7.97
CA PHE A 606 5.19 17.62 -6.72
C PHE A 606 3.86 16.93 -6.34
N PHE A 607 2.73 17.59 -6.56
CA PHE A 607 1.39 17.01 -6.39
C PHE A 607 1.14 15.83 -7.35
N VAL A 608 1.64 15.93 -8.60
CA VAL A 608 1.57 14.85 -9.60
C VAL A 608 2.47 13.67 -9.23
N TYR A 609 3.64 13.91 -8.64
CA TYR A 609 4.59 12.87 -8.22
C TYR A 609 4.12 12.12 -6.95
N LEU A 610 3.57 12.81 -5.95
CA LEU A 610 2.91 12.19 -4.78
C LEU A 610 1.71 11.34 -5.19
N ARG A 611 0.99 11.74 -6.24
CA ARG A 611 -0.10 10.94 -6.82
C ARG A 611 0.45 9.62 -7.37
N ARG A 612 1.61 9.65 -8.04
CA ARG A 612 2.27 8.51 -8.73
C ARG A 612 2.69 7.33 -7.83
N GLN A 613 2.67 7.41 -6.51
CA GLN A 613 2.92 6.23 -5.65
C GLN A 613 1.81 5.96 -4.62
N GLY A 614 0.71 6.71 -4.65
CA GLY A 614 -0.40 6.48 -3.75
C GLY A 614 -1.05 5.11 -4.01
N ARG A 615 -1.34 4.34 -2.95
CA ARG A 615 -2.23 3.15 -3.01
C ARG A 615 -3.55 3.49 -3.73
N MET A 616 -3.99 4.74 -3.58
CA MET A 616 -5.15 5.32 -4.28
C MET A 616 -4.97 5.40 -5.79
N MET A 617 -3.78 5.70 -6.32
CA MET A 617 -3.55 5.78 -7.77
C MET A 617 -3.45 4.39 -8.40
N VAL A 618 -2.95 3.38 -7.67
CA VAL A 618 -3.05 1.97 -8.11
C VAL A 618 -4.52 1.51 -8.11
N ALA A 619 -5.29 1.84 -7.07
CA ALA A 619 -6.73 1.59 -7.06
C ALA A 619 -7.46 2.35 -8.20
N MET A 620 -7.03 3.57 -8.54
CA MET A 620 -7.56 4.35 -9.67
C MET A 620 -7.24 3.71 -11.02
N VAL A 621 -6.06 3.10 -11.18
CA VAL A 621 -5.71 2.34 -12.39
C VAL A 621 -6.60 1.10 -12.53
N VAL A 622 -6.84 0.37 -11.44
CA VAL A 622 -7.78 -0.77 -11.44
C VAL A 622 -9.20 -0.30 -11.74
N TYR A 623 -9.63 0.81 -11.11
CA TYR A 623 -10.91 1.48 -11.37
C TYR A 623 -11.06 1.80 -12.86
N MET A 624 -10.09 2.48 -13.48
CA MET A 624 -10.14 2.83 -14.90
C MET A 624 -10.20 1.60 -15.80
N SER A 625 -9.50 0.52 -15.43
CA SER A 625 -9.49 -0.72 -16.20
C SER A 625 -10.85 -1.42 -16.16
N LEU A 626 -11.49 -1.48 -14.98
CA LEU A 626 -12.84 -2.01 -14.81
C LEU A 626 -13.91 -1.12 -15.47
N PHE A 627 -13.75 0.20 -15.40
CA PHE A 627 -14.59 1.17 -16.09
C PHE A 627 -14.57 0.95 -17.60
N LEU A 628 -13.38 0.86 -18.21
CA LEU A 628 -13.23 0.65 -19.65
C LEU A 628 -13.76 -0.71 -20.11
N ASP A 629 -13.57 -1.77 -19.32
CA ASP A 629 -14.12 -3.11 -19.60
C ASP A 629 -15.65 -3.10 -19.71
N ASN A 630 -16.31 -2.45 -18.74
CA ASN A 630 -17.78 -2.35 -18.68
C ASN A 630 -18.34 -1.31 -19.67
N MET A 631 -17.55 -0.28 -19.99
CA MET A 631 -17.89 0.65 -21.07
C MET A 631 -17.84 -0.05 -22.43
N LEU A 632 -16.83 -0.89 -22.70
CA LEU A 632 -16.78 -1.67 -23.94
C LEU A 632 -17.95 -2.65 -24.03
N LEU A 633 -18.27 -3.34 -22.93
CA LEU A 633 -19.41 -4.27 -22.85
C LEU A 633 -20.72 -3.60 -23.31
N THR A 634 -21.00 -2.40 -22.82
CA THR A 634 -22.28 -1.71 -22.99
C THR A 634 -22.37 -0.89 -24.27
N VAL A 635 -21.24 -0.33 -24.72
CA VAL A 635 -21.13 0.25 -26.07
C VAL A 635 -21.48 -0.81 -27.11
N ILE A 636 -20.91 -2.02 -26.99
CA ILE A 636 -21.27 -3.10 -27.92
C ILE A 636 -22.72 -3.52 -27.71
N GLY A 637 -23.19 -3.71 -26.47
CA GLY A 637 -24.59 -4.09 -26.19
C GLY A 637 -25.61 -3.17 -26.85
N ARG A 638 -25.45 -1.84 -26.74
CA ARG A 638 -26.38 -0.88 -27.34
C ARG A 638 -26.24 -0.78 -28.86
N CYS A 639 -25.00 -0.78 -29.37
CA CYS A 639 -24.73 -0.77 -30.79
C CYS A 639 -25.30 -2.01 -31.49
N LEU A 640 -25.22 -3.18 -30.85
CA LEU A 640 -25.63 -4.46 -31.44
C LEU A 640 -27.14 -4.75 -31.27
N VAL A 641 -27.74 -4.37 -30.14
CA VAL A 641 -29.12 -4.78 -29.75
C VAL A 641 -30.16 -3.68 -30.00
N VAL A 642 -29.81 -2.39 -29.88
CA VAL A 642 -30.79 -1.28 -29.89
C VAL A 642 -30.71 -0.41 -31.15
N MET A 643 -29.52 -0.24 -31.73
CA MET A 643 -29.34 0.40 -33.03
C MET A 643 -29.32 -0.67 -34.14
N PRO A 644 -29.81 -0.37 -35.35
CA PRO A 644 -29.91 -1.36 -36.44
C PRO A 644 -28.54 -1.69 -37.06
N ILE A 645 -27.45 -1.75 -36.28
CA ILE A 645 -26.10 -1.99 -36.82
C ILE A 645 -25.94 -3.43 -37.27
N LEU A 646 -26.43 -4.41 -36.50
CA LEU A 646 -26.30 -5.82 -36.87
C LEU A 646 -27.34 -6.28 -37.92
N PRO A 647 -28.61 -5.85 -37.87
CA PRO A 647 -29.55 -6.06 -38.98
C PRO A 647 -29.03 -5.45 -40.29
N ASP A 648 -28.53 -4.20 -40.28
CA ASP A 648 -27.92 -3.59 -41.48
C ASP A 648 -26.67 -4.38 -41.94
N TYR A 649 -25.89 -4.94 -41.01
CA TYR A 649 -24.76 -5.82 -41.29
C TYR A 649 -25.20 -7.11 -41.98
N LEU A 650 -26.05 -7.90 -41.34
CA LEU A 650 -26.46 -9.23 -41.80
C LEU A 650 -27.24 -9.14 -43.12
N VAL A 651 -28.04 -8.07 -43.29
CA VAL A 651 -28.76 -7.76 -44.53
C VAL A 651 -27.79 -7.29 -45.64
N GLN A 652 -26.77 -6.47 -45.36
CA GLN A 652 -25.72 -6.13 -46.34
C GLN A 652 -24.90 -7.35 -46.78
N PHE A 653 -24.70 -8.35 -45.92
CA PHE A 653 -23.94 -9.56 -46.26
C PHE A 653 -24.72 -10.57 -47.10
N HIS A 654 -26.06 -10.56 -47.05
CA HIS A 654 -26.90 -11.51 -47.80
C HIS A 654 -27.49 -10.96 -49.11
N ALA A 655 -27.53 -9.65 -49.34
CA ALA A 655 -28.20 -9.08 -50.51
C ALA A 655 -27.27 -8.23 -51.41
N ASN A 656 -26.90 -8.76 -52.57
CA ASN A 656 -26.40 -8.01 -53.72
C ASN A 656 -27.51 -7.12 -54.32
N VAL A 657 -27.96 -6.08 -53.62
CA VAL A 657 -28.97 -5.14 -54.15
C VAL A 657 -28.46 -3.69 -54.01
N PRO A 658 -28.51 -2.87 -55.09
CA PRO A 658 -27.96 -1.53 -55.08
C PRO A 658 -28.74 -0.57 -54.16
N ALA A 659 -28.01 0.40 -53.60
CA ALA A 659 -28.39 1.27 -52.49
C ALA A 659 -29.56 2.26 -52.74
N SER A 660 -30.32 2.15 -53.84
CA SER A 660 -31.35 3.12 -54.22
C SER A 660 -32.78 2.75 -53.84
N VAL A 661 -33.04 1.59 -53.19
CA VAL A 661 -34.41 1.12 -52.91
C VAL A 661 -34.81 1.19 -51.42
N ILE A 662 -33.87 1.44 -50.50
CA ILE A 662 -34.12 1.22 -49.05
C ILE A 662 -34.86 2.39 -48.36
N TYR A 663 -34.94 3.59 -48.94
CA TYR A 663 -35.39 4.78 -48.20
C TYR A 663 -36.87 5.17 -48.31
N LYS A 664 -37.76 4.38 -48.93
CA LYS A 664 -39.14 4.88 -49.18
C LYS A 664 -40.33 4.18 -48.57
N ASN A 665 -40.27 2.95 -48.05
CA ASN A 665 -41.50 2.31 -47.56
C ASN A 665 -41.26 1.37 -46.37
N PHE A 666 -41.15 1.92 -45.16
CA PHE A 666 -41.44 1.13 -43.96
C PHE A 666 -42.24 1.97 -42.96
N SER A 667 -43.49 2.25 -43.34
CA SER A 667 -44.56 2.58 -42.39
C SER A 667 -45.16 1.27 -41.88
N LEU A 668 -45.20 1.15 -40.55
CA LEU A 668 -45.86 0.11 -39.76
C LEU A 668 -47.25 -0.24 -40.30
N HIS A 669 -47.52 -1.53 -40.57
CA HIS A 669 -48.87 -2.08 -40.46
C HIS A 669 -48.86 -3.62 -40.34
N TYR A 670 -49.62 -4.10 -39.34
CA TYR A 670 -50.17 -5.44 -39.12
C TYR A 670 -49.30 -6.58 -38.53
N VAL A 671 -49.71 -6.96 -37.32
CA VAL A 671 -49.74 -8.29 -36.66
C VAL A 671 -51.25 -8.69 -36.59
N PRO A 672 -51.78 -9.94 -36.43
CA PRO A 672 -51.22 -11.31 -36.23
C PRO A 672 -51.89 -12.45 -37.07
N LYS A 673 -51.52 -13.72 -36.78
CA LYS A 673 -52.13 -15.07 -37.05
C LYS A 673 -51.53 -15.85 -38.25
N LEU A 674 -51.14 -17.13 -38.17
CA LEU A 674 -51.74 -18.26 -37.43
C LEU A 674 -50.81 -19.52 -37.48
N ILE A 675 -50.56 -20.18 -36.34
CA ILE A 675 -50.98 -21.59 -36.15
C ILE A 675 -51.57 -21.65 -34.74
N GLY A 676 -52.89 -21.87 -34.68
CA GLY A 676 -53.62 -22.21 -33.48
C GLY A 676 -54.32 -23.54 -33.67
N ALA A 677 -54.39 -24.33 -32.60
CA ALA A 677 -55.43 -25.32 -32.44
C ALA A 677 -56.72 -24.63 -31.96
N VAL A 678 -57.77 -24.73 -32.79
CA VAL A 678 -59.23 -24.85 -32.54
C VAL A 678 -59.85 -23.97 -31.43
N GLY A 679 -60.85 -23.11 -31.70
CA GLY A 679 -62.00 -23.38 -32.57
C GLY A 679 -62.56 -22.26 -33.49
N GLU A 680 -63.14 -22.80 -34.59
CA GLU A 680 -64.18 -22.38 -35.55
C GLU A 680 -64.00 -21.24 -36.61
N ALA A 681 -63.63 -21.70 -37.82
CA ALA A 681 -64.31 -21.58 -39.13
C ALA A 681 -63.88 -20.53 -40.22
N VAL A 682 -63.70 -21.11 -41.45
CA VAL A 682 -63.73 -20.57 -42.85
C VAL A 682 -62.39 -20.30 -43.62
N VAL A 683 -61.85 -21.38 -44.21
CA VAL A 683 -61.46 -21.67 -45.63
C VAL A 683 -60.74 -20.62 -46.54
N VAL A 684 -59.46 -20.91 -46.82
CA VAL A 684 -58.69 -21.00 -48.10
C VAL A 684 -58.37 -19.73 -48.94
N LEU A 685 -57.06 -19.40 -49.02
CA LEU A 685 -56.19 -19.52 -50.21
C LEU A 685 -54.75 -19.10 -49.85
N GLN A 686 -53.79 -20.02 -49.97
CA GLN A 686 -52.36 -19.68 -50.12
C GLN A 686 -52.15 -18.98 -51.48
N PRO A 687 -51.16 -18.06 -51.56
CA PRO A 687 -50.04 -18.34 -52.44
C PRO A 687 -48.67 -17.98 -51.84
N THR A 688 -47.80 -18.99 -51.82
CA THR A 688 -46.35 -18.95 -52.12
C THR A 688 -45.58 -17.62 -52.01
N SER A 689 -44.83 -17.43 -50.91
CA SER A 689 -43.37 -17.24 -50.94
C SER A 689 -42.76 -17.43 -49.53
N PRO A 690 -41.84 -18.39 -49.30
CA PRO A 690 -41.29 -18.71 -47.98
C PRO A 690 -39.80 -18.39 -47.91
N LEU A 691 -39.41 -17.17 -47.49
CA LEU A 691 -37.99 -16.89 -47.20
C LEU A 691 -37.74 -15.80 -46.14
N ALA A 692 -38.66 -14.86 -45.91
CA ALA A 692 -38.42 -13.70 -45.04
C ALA A 692 -38.60 -13.95 -43.52
N ASP A 693 -39.48 -14.87 -43.11
CA ASP A 693 -39.72 -15.13 -41.67
C ASP A 693 -38.65 -16.04 -41.04
N ARG A 694 -38.05 -16.97 -41.79
CA ARG A 694 -36.97 -17.85 -41.27
C ARG A 694 -35.66 -17.11 -41.03
N THR A 695 -35.41 -16.02 -41.75
CA THR A 695 -34.18 -15.23 -41.60
C THR A 695 -34.14 -14.47 -40.28
N ILE A 696 -35.27 -13.94 -39.79
CA ILE A 696 -35.30 -13.11 -38.56
C ILE A 696 -35.11 -13.97 -37.29
N GLU A 697 -35.69 -15.17 -37.22
CA GLU A 697 -35.49 -16.09 -36.08
C GLU A 697 -34.07 -16.66 -36.03
N GLN A 698 -33.45 -16.94 -37.19
CA GLN A 698 -32.09 -17.48 -37.28
C GLN A 698 -31.01 -16.41 -36.99
N GLU A 699 -31.32 -15.12 -37.21
CA GLU A 699 -30.46 -13.98 -36.85
C GLU A 699 -30.43 -13.71 -35.33
N ASN A 700 -31.56 -13.92 -34.62
CA ASN A 700 -31.63 -13.78 -33.15
C ASN A 700 -30.72 -14.77 -32.40
N GLY A 701 -30.62 -16.02 -32.88
CA GLY A 701 -29.72 -17.02 -32.29
C GLY A 701 -28.23 -16.64 -32.43
N SER A 702 -27.85 -16.05 -33.57
CA SER A 702 -26.48 -15.59 -33.83
C SER A 702 -26.11 -14.39 -32.95
N ILE A 703 -27.05 -13.47 -32.73
CA ILE A 703 -26.88 -12.35 -31.78
C ILE A 703 -26.68 -12.86 -30.35
N GLY A 704 -27.49 -13.82 -29.92
CA GLY A 704 -27.39 -14.43 -28.59
C GLY A 704 -26.03 -15.10 -28.35
N ILE A 705 -25.52 -15.88 -29.31
CA ILE A 705 -24.19 -16.51 -29.25
C ILE A 705 -23.08 -15.45 -29.16
N LEU A 706 -23.19 -14.38 -29.95
CA LEU A 706 -22.21 -13.30 -29.97
C LEU A 706 -22.18 -12.51 -28.65
N LEU A 707 -23.33 -12.32 -27.99
CA LEU A 707 -23.41 -11.70 -26.66
C LEU A 707 -22.87 -12.64 -25.55
N GLY A 708 -23.18 -13.94 -25.64
CA GLY A 708 -22.81 -14.93 -24.62
C GLY A 708 -21.33 -15.35 -24.63
N VAL A 709 -20.65 -15.31 -25.77
CA VAL A 709 -19.26 -15.83 -25.89
C VAL A 709 -18.27 -15.11 -24.96
N LYS A 710 -18.47 -13.82 -24.68
CA LYS A 710 -17.64 -13.06 -23.72
C LYS A 710 -17.69 -13.70 -22.33
N ALA A 711 -18.90 -13.96 -21.83
CA ALA A 711 -19.12 -14.56 -20.51
C ALA A 711 -18.61 -16.01 -20.47
N LEU A 712 -18.78 -16.77 -21.55
CA LEU A 712 -18.28 -18.14 -21.66
C LEU A 712 -16.75 -18.21 -21.61
N VAL A 713 -16.05 -17.36 -22.37
CA VAL A 713 -14.58 -17.32 -22.35
C VAL A 713 -14.06 -16.84 -21.00
N GLN A 714 -14.71 -15.84 -20.40
CA GLN A 714 -14.37 -15.38 -19.06
C GLN A 714 -14.54 -16.49 -18.01
N LEU A 715 -15.63 -17.26 -18.08
CA LEU A 715 -15.90 -18.40 -17.19
C LEU A 715 -14.76 -19.43 -17.23
N VAL A 716 -14.26 -19.77 -18.42
CA VAL A 716 -13.15 -20.73 -18.61
C VAL A 716 -11.81 -20.13 -18.20
N ALA A 717 -11.61 -18.82 -18.42
CA ALA A 717 -10.36 -18.14 -18.11
C ALA A 717 -10.16 -17.85 -16.62
N ASN A 718 -11.22 -17.58 -15.85
CA ASN A 718 -11.13 -17.24 -14.42
C ASN A 718 -10.32 -18.26 -13.60
N PRO A 719 -10.52 -19.60 -13.74
CA PRO A 719 -9.68 -20.60 -13.10
C PRO A 719 -8.19 -20.51 -13.39
N LEU A 720 -7.88 -20.30 -14.67
CA LEU A 720 -6.50 -20.24 -15.16
C LEU A 720 -5.80 -18.99 -14.65
N VAL A 721 -6.48 -17.84 -14.71
CA VAL A 721 -5.95 -16.55 -14.26
C VAL A 721 -5.66 -16.59 -12.78
N GLY A 722 -6.64 -17.01 -11.95
CA GLY A 722 -6.42 -17.03 -10.52
C GLY A 722 -5.26 -17.95 -10.12
N SER A 723 -5.13 -19.14 -10.73
CA SER A 723 -4.03 -20.07 -10.44
C SER A 723 -2.70 -19.50 -10.94
N GLY A 724 -2.73 -18.79 -12.06
CA GLY A 724 -1.60 -18.07 -12.63
C GLY A 724 -1.10 -16.91 -11.77
N THR A 725 -1.92 -16.33 -10.89
CA THR A 725 -1.50 -15.22 -10.02
C THR A 725 -0.35 -15.60 -9.08
N ALA A 726 -0.28 -16.86 -8.65
CA ALA A 726 0.82 -17.36 -7.82
C ALA A 726 2.17 -17.34 -8.56
N ARG A 727 2.16 -17.47 -9.89
CA ARG A 727 3.36 -17.51 -10.73
C ARG A 727 3.72 -16.16 -11.35
N PHE A 728 2.71 -15.38 -11.74
CA PHE A 728 2.89 -14.15 -12.53
C PHE A 728 2.60 -12.86 -11.73
N GLY A 729 2.15 -12.97 -10.48
CA GLY A 729 1.65 -11.83 -9.70
C GLY A 729 0.35 -11.25 -10.27
N TYR A 730 -0.10 -10.11 -9.71
CA TYR A 730 -1.36 -9.47 -10.14
C TYR A 730 -1.18 -8.43 -11.26
N CYS A 731 -0.05 -7.71 -11.28
CA CYS A 731 0.17 -6.58 -12.19
C CYS A 731 0.34 -7.00 -13.66
N ILE A 732 1.02 -8.12 -13.92
CA ILE A 732 1.23 -8.63 -15.29
C ILE A 732 -0.10 -9.04 -15.93
N PRO A 733 -0.96 -9.87 -15.30
CA PRO A 733 -2.28 -10.17 -15.84
C PRO A 733 -3.16 -8.93 -16.07
N ILE A 734 -3.18 -7.94 -15.16
CA ILE A 734 -3.98 -6.71 -15.36
C ILE A 734 -3.54 -5.96 -16.63
N THR A 735 -2.23 -5.84 -16.83
CA THR A 735 -1.64 -5.19 -18.02
C THR A 735 -1.96 -5.98 -19.28
N PHE A 736 -1.82 -7.30 -19.24
CA PHE A 736 -2.21 -8.20 -20.33
C PHE A 736 -3.71 -8.10 -20.63
N GLY A 737 -4.57 -7.99 -19.61
CA GLY A 737 -6.01 -7.83 -19.78
C GLY A 737 -6.38 -6.51 -20.46
N THR A 738 -5.71 -5.42 -20.07
CA THR A 738 -5.92 -4.09 -20.67
C THR A 738 -5.42 -4.04 -22.12
N LEU A 739 -4.32 -4.74 -22.42
CA LEU A 739 -3.85 -4.92 -23.80
C LEU A 739 -4.84 -5.71 -24.66
N ASN A 740 -5.45 -6.78 -24.11
CA ASN A 740 -6.51 -7.51 -24.80
C ASN A 740 -7.75 -6.63 -25.03
N LEU A 741 -8.10 -5.76 -24.08
CA LEU A 741 -9.21 -4.82 -24.23
C LEU A 741 -8.95 -3.79 -25.35
N LEU A 742 -7.70 -3.30 -25.45
CA LEU A 742 -7.26 -2.46 -26.57
C LEU A 742 -7.37 -3.22 -27.91
N LEU A 743 -6.87 -4.44 -27.97
CA LEU A 743 -6.93 -5.27 -29.18
C LEU A 743 -8.37 -5.56 -29.60
N ALA A 744 -9.24 -5.93 -28.66
CA ALA A 744 -10.66 -6.14 -28.91
C ALA A 744 -11.32 -4.88 -29.46
N SER A 745 -11.05 -3.71 -28.87
CA SER A 745 -11.58 -2.42 -29.33
C SER A 745 -11.13 -2.09 -30.76
N LEU A 746 -9.87 -2.34 -31.11
CA LEU A 746 -9.37 -2.14 -32.47
C LEU A 746 -10.02 -3.11 -33.47
N ILE A 747 -10.20 -4.39 -33.10
CA ILE A 747 -10.89 -5.37 -33.95
C ILE A 747 -12.36 -4.99 -34.11
N PHE A 748 -13.04 -4.43 -33.11
CA PHE A 748 -14.41 -3.92 -33.28
C PHE A 748 -14.49 -2.70 -34.19
N GLY A 749 -13.51 -1.80 -34.12
CA GLY A 749 -13.44 -0.62 -34.98
C GLY A 749 -13.24 -0.96 -36.45
N PHE A 750 -12.33 -1.90 -36.75
CA PHE A 750 -11.99 -2.28 -38.13
C PHE A 750 -12.71 -3.54 -38.65
N GLY A 751 -13.33 -4.32 -37.76
CA GLY A 751 -13.87 -5.64 -38.06
C GLY A 751 -15.07 -5.57 -38.98
N THR A 752 -14.95 -6.22 -40.13
CA THR A 752 -16.00 -6.23 -41.15
C THR A 752 -16.85 -7.50 -41.16
N SER A 753 -16.47 -8.57 -40.47
CA SER A 753 -17.14 -9.88 -40.53
C SER A 753 -17.71 -10.33 -39.19
N TYR A 754 -18.74 -11.21 -39.20
CA TYR A 754 -19.26 -11.85 -37.99
C TYR A 754 -18.16 -12.60 -37.20
N THR A 755 -17.25 -13.28 -37.91
CA THR A 755 -16.11 -13.97 -37.30
C THR A 755 -15.15 -13.01 -36.59
N SER A 756 -14.94 -11.81 -37.13
CA SER A 756 -14.10 -10.79 -36.48
C SER A 756 -14.73 -10.27 -35.18
N LEU A 757 -16.05 -10.08 -35.16
CA LEU A 757 -16.81 -9.66 -33.97
C LEU A 757 -16.80 -10.76 -32.90
N PHE A 758 -16.95 -12.02 -33.31
CA PHE A 758 -16.87 -13.18 -32.43
C PHE A 758 -15.49 -13.29 -31.76
N VAL A 759 -14.41 -13.19 -32.55
CA VAL A 759 -13.04 -13.22 -32.03
C VAL A 759 -12.78 -12.04 -31.09
N ALA A 760 -13.25 -10.83 -31.43
CA ALA A 760 -13.12 -9.67 -30.56
C ALA A 760 -13.83 -9.86 -29.21
N ARG A 761 -15.03 -10.46 -29.20
CA ARG A 761 -15.75 -10.81 -27.96
C ARG A 761 -15.03 -11.87 -27.12
N ALA A 762 -14.40 -12.86 -27.76
CA ALA A 762 -13.61 -13.87 -27.06
C ALA A 762 -12.37 -13.24 -26.39
N ILE A 763 -11.64 -12.37 -27.12
CA ILE A 763 -10.50 -11.63 -26.59
C ILE A 763 -10.93 -10.71 -25.43
N HIS A 764 -12.09 -10.06 -25.56
CA HIS A 764 -12.67 -9.25 -24.49
C HIS A 764 -12.95 -10.06 -23.24
N GLY A 765 -13.54 -11.27 -23.36
CA GLY A 765 -13.77 -12.18 -22.23
C GLY A 765 -12.48 -12.59 -21.51
N LEU A 766 -11.42 -12.90 -22.26
CA LEU A 766 -10.10 -13.21 -21.69
C LEU A 766 -9.48 -12.01 -20.96
N GLY A 767 -9.60 -10.82 -21.53
CA GLY A 767 -9.14 -9.58 -20.90
C GLY A 767 -9.89 -9.26 -19.60
N SER A 768 -11.22 -9.40 -19.62
CA SER A 768 -12.11 -9.16 -18.48
C SER A 768 -11.80 -10.12 -17.32
N ALA A 769 -11.48 -11.40 -17.58
CA ALA A 769 -11.04 -12.33 -16.55
C ALA A 769 -9.75 -11.86 -15.85
N CYS A 770 -8.77 -11.40 -16.63
CA CYS A 770 -7.49 -10.92 -16.10
C CYS A 770 -7.66 -9.65 -15.24
N ILE A 771 -8.43 -8.68 -15.72
CA ILE A 771 -8.69 -7.42 -15.00
C ILE A 771 -9.54 -7.68 -13.75
N GLY A 772 -10.62 -8.44 -13.86
CA GLY A 772 -11.56 -8.70 -12.76
C GLY A 772 -10.93 -9.46 -11.60
N VAL A 773 -10.26 -10.58 -11.86
CA VAL A 773 -9.64 -11.41 -10.81
C VAL A 773 -8.45 -10.70 -10.18
N CYS A 774 -7.50 -10.23 -11.00
CA CYS A 774 -6.25 -9.66 -10.49
C CYS A 774 -6.43 -8.25 -9.96
N GLY A 775 -7.34 -7.45 -10.55
CA GLY A 775 -7.66 -6.11 -10.07
C GLY A 775 -8.23 -6.13 -8.65
N MET A 776 -9.22 -6.98 -8.38
CA MET A 776 -9.80 -7.10 -7.04
C MET A 776 -8.82 -7.73 -6.04
N SER A 777 -8.01 -8.69 -6.48
CA SER A 777 -6.95 -9.28 -5.66
C SER A 777 -5.86 -8.26 -5.28
N LEU A 778 -5.47 -7.40 -6.21
CA LEU A 778 -4.50 -6.35 -5.98
C LEU A 778 -5.03 -5.30 -4.99
N VAL A 779 -6.30 -4.90 -5.13
CA VAL A 779 -6.93 -3.96 -4.17
C VAL A 779 -7.06 -4.60 -2.78
N ALA A 780 -7.43 -5.89 -2.69
CA ALA A 780 -7.47 -6.61 -1.42
C ALA A 780 -6.09 -6.65 -0.73
N GLN A 781 -5.03 -6.87 -1.52
CA GLN A 781 -3.66 -6.92 -1.01
C GLN A 781 -3.15 -5.53 -0.58
N LEU A 782 -3.51 -4.47 -1.32
CA LEU A 782 -3.07 -3.10 -1.02
C LEU A 782 -3.70 -2.51 0.25
N TYR A 783 -4.92 -2.94 0.58
CA TYR A 783 -5.68 -2.45 1.73
C TYR A 783 -5.90 -3.57 2.74
N THR A 784 -4.99 -3.70 3.70
CA THR A 784 -5.07 -4.73 4.76
C THR A 784 -6.07 -4.38 5.87
N GLU A 785 -6.36 -3.09 6.06
CA GLU A 785 -7.32 -2.61 7.06
C GLU A 785 -8.76 -2.93 6.62
N PRO A 786 -9.56 -3.72 7.38
CA PRO A 786 -10.86 -4.21 6.92
C PRO A 786 -11.88 -3.09 6.65
N ASP A 787 -11.88 -2.00 7.42
CA ASP A 787 -12.75 -0.84 7.21
C ASP A 787 -12.41 -0.10 5.90
N ARG A 788 -11.13 0.26 5.71
CA ARG A 788 -10.67 0.91 4.48
C ARG A 788 -10.80 0.00 3.27
N ARG A 789 -10.54 -1.30 3.42
CA ARG A 789 -10.70 -2.31 2.37
C ARG A 789 -12.15 -2.35 1.88
N SER A 790 -13.11 -2.43 2.80
CA SER A 790 -14.55 -2.44 2.46
C SER A 790 -14.96 -1.18 1.69
N LYS A 791 -14.51 0.00 2.14
CA LYS A 791 -14.79 1.28 1.45
C LYS A 791 -14.17 1.35 0.05
N VAL A 792 -12.88 1.01 -0.08
CA VAL A 792 -12.16 1.14 -1.35
C VAL A 792 -12.59 0.08 -2.37
N MET A 793 -12.78 -1.18 -1.95
CA MET A 793 -13.26 -2.23 -2.85
C MET A 793 -14.68 -1.93 -3.36
N GLY A 794 -15.57 -1.40 -2.50
CA GLY A 794 -16.87 -0.91 -2.95
C GLY A 794 -16.76 0.21 -4.00
N THR A 795 -15.88 1.20 -3.75
CA THR A 795 -15.63 2.28 -4.71
C THR A 795 -15.07 1.76 -6.04
N VAL A 796 -14.15 0.79 -6.02
CA VAL A 796 -13.57 0.17 -7.22
C VAL A 796 -14.61 -0.62 -8.01
N LEU A 797 -15.50 -1.36 -7.35
CA LEU A 797 -16.64 -2.03 -8.00
C LEU A 797 -17.60 -1.02 -8.65
N GLY A 798 -17.73 0.17 -8.05
CA GLY A 798 -18.48 1.28 -8.64
C GLY A 798 -17.97 1.72 -10.01
N ALA A 799 -16.74 1.39 -10.40
CA ALA A 799 -16.26 1.61 -11.77
C ALA A 799 -17.07 0.85 -12.82
N MET A 800 -17.53 -0.35 -12.48
CA MET A 800 -18.39 -1.15 -13.37
C MET A 800 -19.70 -0.39 -13.62
N ALA A 801 -20.30 0.16 -12.55
CA ALA A 801 -21.50 0.98 -12.61
C ALA A 801 -21.35 2.19 -13.54
N VAL A 802 -20.25 2.94 -13.36
CA VAL A 802 -19.98 4.13 -14.17
C VAL A 802 -19.70 3.74 -15.63
N GLY A 803 -19.01 2.62 -15.86
CA GLY A 803 -18.74 2.10 -17.20
C GLY A 803 -20.02 1.81 -17.96
N VAL A 804 -20.99 1.17 -17.30
CA VAL A 804 -22.32 0.90 -17.86
C VAL A 804 -23.10 2.20 -18.09
N LEU A 805 -23.15 3.07 -17.07
CA LEU A 805 -23.87 4.34 -17.10
C LEU A 805 -23.40 5.25 -18.25
N VAL A 806 -22.08 5.32 -18.47
CA VAL A 806 -21.47 6.16 -19.51
C VAL A 806 -21.48 5.46 -20.87
N GLY A 807 -21.26 4.14 -20.91
CA GLY A 807 -21.14 3.38 -22.14
C GLY A 807 -22.41 3.41 -22.99
N TYR A 808 -23.60 3.30 -22.37
CA TYR A 808 -24.87 3.40 -23.08
C TYR A 808 -25.00 4.72 -23.87
N PRO A 809 -25.03 5.92 -23.25
CA PRO A 809 -25.16 7.19 -23.99
C PRO A 809 -23.99 7.45 -24.93
N PHE A 810 -22.77 7.16 -24.50
CA PHE A 810 -21.57 7.42 -25.30
C PHE A 810 -21.57 6.64 -26.62
N GLY A 811 -21.84 5.34 -26.59
CA GLY A 811 -21.83 4.50 -27.79
C GLY A 811 -22.84 4.97 -28.84
N GLY A 812 -24.03 5.39 -28.41
CA GLY A 812 -25.07 5.91 -29.30
C GLY A 812 -24.71 7.25 -29.95
N ILE A 813 -24.27 8.22 -29.15
CA ILE A 813 -23.93 9.56 -29.65
C ILE A 813 -22.72 9.50 -30.58
N ALA A 814 -21.65 8.78 -30.19
CA ALA A 814 -20.45 8.67 -31.01
C ALA A 814 -20.73 7.96 -32.35
N TYR A 815 -21.62 6.97 -32.36
CA TYR A 815 -22.07 6.29 -33.57
C TYR A 815 -22.83 7.23 -34.52
N GLU A 816 -23.78 8.01 -33.99
CA GLU A 816 -24.59 8.93 -34.80
C GLU A 816 -23.76 10.07 -35.40
N MET A 817 -22.77 10.58 -34.66
CA MET A 817 -21.95 11.71 -35.11
C MET A 817 -20.84 11.34 -36.10
N ALA A 818 -20.17 10.19 -35.90
CA ALA A 818 -18.94 9.85 -36.61
C ALA A 818 -18.89 8.40 -37.14
N GLY A 819 -20.03 7.70 -37.13
CA GLY A 819 -20.19 6.38 -37.70
C GLY A 819 -19.67 5.24 -36.82
N LYS A 820 -19.75 4.01 -37.36
CA LYS A 820 -19.49 2.74 -36.67
C LYS A 820 -18.16 2.69 -35.89
N ALA A 821 -17.07 3.12 -36.51
CA ALA A 821 -15.73 2.93 -35.96
C ALA A 821 -15.39 3.91 -34.83
N ALA A 822 -16.10 5.04 -34.75
CA ALA A 822 -15.82 6.12 -33.82
C ALA A 822 -15.85 5.71 -32.33
N PRO A 823 -16.91 5.08 -31.79
CA PRO A 823 -16.94 4.68 -30.38
C PRO A 823 -15.78 3.74 -30.03
N PHE A 824 -15.45 2.80 -30.92
CA PHE A 824 -14.38 1.83 -30.70
C PHE A 824 -12.98 2.43 -30.78
N HIS A 825 -12.76 3.41 -31.67
CA HIS A 825 -11.49 4.14 -31.73
C HIS A 825 -11.26 5.00 -30.49
N VAL A 826 -12.30 5.67 -29.98
CA VAL A 826 -12.20 6.43 -28.73
C VAL A 826 -11.88 5.48 -27.57
N LEU A 827 -12.57 4.33 -27.47
CA LEU A 827 -12.23 3.33 -26.47
C LEU A 827 -10.80 2.80 -26.63
N ALA A 828 -10.32 2.58 -27.86
CA ALA A 828 -8.94 2.17 -28.10
C ALA A 828 -7.93 3.24 -27.61
N VAL A 829 -8.21 4.53 -27.84
CA VAL A 829 -7.37 5.63 -27.31
C VAL A 829 -7.39 5.65 -25.78
N LEU A 830 -8.56 5.49 -25.16
CA LEU A 830 -8.68 5.45 -23.69
C LEU A 830 -7.97 4.23 -23.08
N CYS A 831 -8.10 3.05 -23.70
CA CYS A 831 -7.36 1.85 -23.32
C CYS A 831 -5.85 2.03 -23.49
N GLY A 832 -5.40 2.67 -24.57
CA GLY A 832 -4.00 3.02 -24.78
C GLY A 832 -3.47 3.98 -23.72
N ALA A 833 -4.24 5.02 -23.38
CA ALA A 833 -3.91 5.95 -22.30
C ALA A 833 -3.85 5.26 -20.94
N ASN A 834 -4.78 4.34 -20.65
CA ASN A 834 -4.76 3.53 -19.42
C ASN A 834 -3.56 2.57 -19.39
N LEU A 835 -3.14 2.01 -20.54
CA LEU A 835 -1.94 1.17 -20.63
C LEU A 835 -0.66 1.99 -20.38
N VAL A 836 -0.60 3.23 -20.88
CA VAL A 836 0.48 4.17 -20.58
C VAL A 836 0.49 4.51 -19.08
N LEU A 837 -0.68 4.74 -18.50
CA LEU A 837 -0.82 4.98 -17.06
C LEU A 837 -0.35 3.77 -16.25
N GLN A 838 -0.76 2.55 -16.64
CA GLN A 838 -0.31 1.29 -16.04
C GLN A 838 1.20 1.12 -16.15
N TYR A 839 1.81 1.41 -17.29
CA TYR A 839 3.25 1.35 -17.48
C TYR A 839 4.02 2.28 -16.54
N PHE A 840 3.49 3.48 -16.28
CA PHE A 840 4.12 4.44 -15.38
C PHE A 840 3.88 4.15 -13.88
N GLN A 841 2.83 3.39 -13.57
CA GLN A 841 2.26 3.28 -12.22
C GLN A 841 2.39 1.87 -11.60
N LEU A 842 2.23 0.82 -12.41
CA LEU A 842 2.43 -0.57 -12.01
C LEU A 842 3.89 -0.92 -12.29
N ASP A 843 4.68 -1.13 -11.24
CA ASP A 843 6.09 -1.47 -11.37
C ASP A 843 6.23 -2.92 -11.88
N LEU A 844 6.23 -3.08 -13.21
CA LEU A 844 6.39 -4.36 -13.90
C LEU A 844 7.78 -4.99 -13.67
N SER A 845 8.74 -4.25 -13.08
CA SER A 845 10.13 -4.66 -12.92
C SER A 845 10.38 -5.56 -11.69
N SER A 846 9.54 -5.47 -10.65
CA SER A 846 9.59 -6.31 -9.45
C SER A 846 9.33 -7.80 -9.72
N CYS A 847 8.84 -8.15 -10.93
CA CYS A 847 8.56 -9.52 -11.34
C CYS A 847 9.79 -10.35 -11.76
N ARG A 848 11.00 -9.75 -11.83
CA ARG A 848 12.21 -10.50 -12.25
C ARG A 848 12.92 -11.23 -11.09
N SER A 849 12.67 -10.87 -9.84
CA SER A 849 13.38 -11.46 -8.67
C SER A 849 12.88 -12.85 -8.23
N TYR A 850 11.70 -13.31 -8.63
CA TYR A 850 11.14 -14.60 -8.19
C TYR A 850 11.35 -15.76 -9.19
N ALA A 851 12.06 -15.52 -10.29
CA ALA A 851 12.29 -16.54 -11.33
C ALA A 851 13.60 -17.32 -11.17
N ASN A 852 14.27 -17.28 -10.00
CA ASN A 852 15.47 -18.07 -9.74
C ASN A 852 15.17 -19.21 -8.74
N PRO A 853 14.87 -20.44 -9.20
CA PRO A 853 14.71 -21.59 -8.34
C PRO A 853 16.10 -22.18 -8.06
N GLN A 854 16.80 -21.67 -7.04
CA GLN A 854 17.95 -22.36 -6.48
C GLN A 854 17.88 -22.33 -4.96
N GLY A 855 17.44 -23.45 -4.38
CA GLY A 855 17.74 -23.81 -3.00
C GLY A 855 16.54 -24.07 -2.08
N SER A 856 15.84 -25.20 -2.26
CA SER A 856 15.36 -26.03 -1.14
C SER A 856 14.68 -27.31 -1.65
N THR A 857 15.41 -28.41 -1.59
CA THR A 857 14.87 -29.78 -1.58
C THR A 857 14.14 -30.03 -0.27
N THR A 858 12.97 -30.71 -0.35
CA THR A 858 12.15 -31.29 0.75
C THR A 858 11.58 -30.28 1.76
N THR A 859 10.28 -30.12 2.02
CA THR A 859 9.07 -30.96 1.93
C THR A 859 7.83 -30.11 1.63
N GLY A 860 6.87 -30.63 0.84
CA GLY A 860 5.50 -30.13 0.76
C GLY A 860 5.22 -28.93 -0.17
N GLU A 861 4.98 -29.19 -1.45
CA GLU A 861 4.36 -28.22 -2.37
C GLU A 861 2.98 -27.75 -1.86
N ARG A 862 2.91 -26.65 -1.11
CA ARG A 862 1.62 -25.95 -0.89
C ARG A 862 1.24 -25.22 -2.19
N ARG A 863 0.65 -25.98 -3.13
CA ARG A 863 -0.06 -25.44 -4.30
C ARG A 863 -1.08 -24.40 -3.84
N ALA A 864 -1.35 -23.39 -4.68
CA ALA A 864 -2.51 -22.51 -4.51
C ALA A 864 -3.78 -23.37 -4.57
N THR A 865 -4.32 -23.76 -3.41
CA THR A 865 -5.34 -24.80 -3.35
C THR A 865 -6.71 -24.14 -3.28
N TRP A 866 -7.43 -24.16 -4.39
CA TRP A 866 -8.78 -23.62 -4.49
C TRP A 866 -9.81 -24.58 -3.90
N TRP A 867 -9.41 -25.85 -3.80
CA TRP A 867 -10.22 -26.93 -3.24
C TRP A 867 -10.61 -26.69 -1.77
N PRO A 868 -9.71 -26.32 -0.83
CA PRO A 868 -10.07 -25.92 0.52
C PRO A 868 -11.08 -24.77 0.58
N LEU A 869 -10.92 -23.76 -0.29
CA LEU A 869 -11.81 -22.59 -0.33
C LEU A 869 -13.22 -22.96 -0.81
N LEU A 870 -13.32 -23.86 -1.80
CA LEU A 870 -14.60 -24.41 -2.28
C LEU A 870 -15.26 -25.36 -1.26
N THR A 871 -14.50 -25.89 -0.30
CA THR A 871 -15.03 -26.75 0.76
C THR A 871 -15.66 -25.92 1.89
N SER A 872 -15.35 -24.62 1.98
CA SER A 872 -15.91 -23.75 3.00
C SER A 872 -17.39 -23.41 2.71
N PRO A 873 -18.33 -23.79 3.60
CA PRO A 873 -19.75 -23.54 3.38
C PRO A 873 -20.07 -22.04 3.36
N LEU A 874 -19.36 -21.24 4.15
CA LEU A 874 -19.60 -19.79 4.23
C LEU A 874 -19.16 -19.06 2.96
N ILE A 875 -18.03 -19.45 2.36
CA ILE A 875 -17.57 -18.88 1.08
C ILE A 875 -18.58 -19.22 -0.03
N LEU A 876 -19.08 -20.45 -0.08
CA LEU A 876 -20.09 -20.87 -1.06
C LEU A 876 -21.41 -20.10 -0.90
N VAL A 877 -21.87 -19.85 0.32
CA VAL A 877 -23.07 -19.04 0.59
C VAL A 877 -22.87 -17.58 0.13
N VAL A 878 -21.71 -16.99 0.38
CA VAL A 878 -21.38 -15.62 -0.07
C VAL A 878 -21.33 -15.54 -1.59
N VAL A 879 -20.63 -16.47 -2.24
CA VAL A 879 -20.52 -16.54 -3.70
C VAL A 879 -21.88 -16.83 -4.36
N GLY A 880 -22.70 -17.69 -3.76
CA GLY A 880 -24.06 -17.96 -4.22
C GLY A 880 -24.99 -16.75 -4.12
N GLY A 881 -24.81 -15.90 -3.09
CA GLY A 881 -25.52 -14.62 -2.98
C GLY A 881 -25.18 -13.64 -4.10
N VAL A 882 -23.90 -13.56 -4.49
CA VAL A 882 -23.46 -12.78 -5.66
C VAL A 882 -24.06 -13.36 -6.96
N TRP A 883 -24.05 -14.68 -7.12
CA TRP A 883 -24.61 -15.33 -8.31
C TRP A 883 -26.11 -15.06 -8.50
N ILE A 884 -26.92 -15.26 -7.46
CA ILE A 884 -28.38 -15.15 -7.53
C ILE A 884 -28.82 -13.70 -7.73
N SER A 885 -28.18 -12.74 -7.05
CA SER A 885 -28.45 -11.31 -7.26
C SER A 885 -28.07 -10.86 -8.67
N THR A 886 -26.90 -11.26 -9.17
CA THR A 886 -26.43 -10.90 -10.53
C THR A 886 -27.30 -11.50 -11.63
N SER A 887 -27.88 -12.69 -11.39
CA SER A 887 -28.77 -13.36 -12.36
C SER A 887 -30.02 -12.54 -12.68
N ALA A 888 -30.48 -11.68 -11.76
CA ALA A 888 -31.59 -10.75 -11.99
C ALA A 888 -31.31 -9.80 -13.14
N MET A 889 -30.14 -9.15 -13.12
CA MET A 889 -29.73 -8.22 -14.18
C MET A 889 -29.42 -8.96 -15.49
N ALA A 890 -28.76 -10.12 -15.41
CA ALA A 890 -28.40 -10.91 -16.58
C ALA A 890 -29.61 -11.38 -17.41
N ILE A 891 -30.76 -11.67 -16.79
CA ILE A 891 -32.02 -11.98 -17.52
C ILE A 891 -32.68 -10.71 -18.08
N LEU A 892 -32.62 -9.60 -17.34
CA LEU A 892 -33.26 -8.35 -17.74
C LEU A 892 -32.61 -7.73 -18.98
N GLU A 893 -31.29 -7.77 -19.09
CA GLU A 893 -30.56 -7.14 -20.19
C GLU A 893 -31.06 -7.56 -21.60
N PRO A 894 -31.22 -8.86 -21.92
CA PRO A 894 -31.78 -9.29 -23.21
C PRO A 894 -33.32 -9.26 -23.27
N CYS A 895 -34.02 -9.60 -22.19
CA CYS A 895 -35.47 -9.82 -22.23
C CYS A 895 -36.30 -8.54 -22.06
N LEU A 896 -35.78 -7.55 -21.32
CA LEU A 896 -36.51 -6.31 -21.04
C LEU A 896 -36.77 -5.48 -22.31
N PRO A 897 -35.80 -5.23 -23.22
CA PRO A 897 -36.07 -4.46 -24.43
C PRO A 897 -37.13 -5.11 -25.32
N ILE A 898 -37.11 -6.45 -25.43
CA ILE A 898 -38.09 -7.23 -26.19
C ILE A 898 -39.49 -7.04 -25.59
N TRP A 899 -39.60 -7.19 -24.27
CA TRP A 899 -40.87 -6.98 -23.57
C TRP A 899 -41.39 -5.54 -23.72
N MET A 900 -40.51 -4.53 -23.59
CA MET A 900 -40.88 -3.12 -23.78
C MET A 900 -41.41 -2.85 -25.19
N ILE A 901 -40.79 -3.40 -26.24
CA ILE A 901 -41.26 -3.27 -27.63
C ILE A 901 -42.66 -3.86 -27.78
N SER A 902 -42.90 -5.02 -27.16
CA SER A 902 -44.17 -5.75 -27.26
C SER A 902 -45.32 -5.12 -26.46
N GLN A 903 -45.05 -4.52 -25.29
CA GLN A 903 -46.10 -4.06 -24.35
C GLN A 903 -46.17 -2.53 -24.19
N LEU A 904 -45.05 -1.82 -24.26
CA LEU A 904 -44.95 -0.38 -23.94
C LEU A 904 -44.76 0.52 -25.16
N HIS A 905 -44.48 -0.06 -26.34
CA HIS A 905 -44.22 0.63 -27.61
C HIS A 905 -43.30 1.88 -27.48
N PRO A 906 -42.09 1.74 -26.92
CA PRO A 906 -41.18 2.84 -26.63
C PRO A 906 -40.57 3.46 -27.89
N LYS A 907 -40.15 4.72 -27.79
CA LYS A 907 -39.28 5.36 -28.79
C LYS A 907 -37.92 4.67 -28.81
N LYS A 908 -37.23 4.63 -29.96
CA LYS A 908 -35.93 3.93 -30.12
C LYS A 908 -34.87 4.32 -29.07
N TRP A 909 -34.81 5.60 -28.67
CA TRP A 909 -33.86 6.06 -27.66
C TRP A 909 -34.18 5.55 -26.24
N GLN A 910 -35.45 5.26 -25.95
CA GLN A 910 -35.92 4.82 -24.62
C GLN A 910 -35.47 3.39 -24.26
N LEU A 911 -35.21 2.54 -25.27
CA LEU A 911 -34.78 1.14 -25.09
C LEU A 911 -33.42 1.01 -24.38
N GLY A 912 -32.51 1.96 -24.57
CA GLY A 912 -31.21 1.98 -23.90
C GLY A 912 -31.21 2.79 -22.60
N THR A 913 -32.00 3.85 -22.51
CA THR A 913 -32.02 4.72 -21.32
C THR A 913 -32.72 4.08 -20.12
N VAL A 914 -33.50 3.01 -20.32
CA VAL A 914 -34.18 2.28 -19.23
C VAL A 914 -33.22 1.69 -18.20
N PHE A 915 -31.98 1.37 -18.60
CA PHE A 915 -30.94 0.81 -17.74
C PHE A 915 -30.13 1.86 -16.95
N ILE A 916 -30.31 3.15 -17.26
CA ILE A 916 -29.64 4.26 -16.54
C ILE A 916 -29.99 4.28 -15.04
N PRO A 917 -31.27 4.27 -14.62
CA PRO A 917 -31.60 4.25 -13.19
C PRO A 917 -31.02 3.04 -12.45
N ASP A 918 -30.97 1.87 -13.10
CA ASP A 918 -30.30 0.69 -12.55
C ASP A 918 -28.79 0.95 -12.32
N SER A 919 -28.10 1.50 -13.32
CA SER A 919 -26.68 1.84 -13.20
C SER A 919 -26.40 2.89 -12.12
N ILE A 920 -27.29 3.88 -11.97
CA ILE A 920 -27.21 4.89 -10.89
C ILE A 920 -27.40 4.22 -9.53
N GLY A 921 -28.39 3.34 -9.40
CA GLY A 921 -28.62 2.55 -8.19
C GLY A 921 -27.39 1.73 -7.82
N TYR A 922 -26.84 0.99 -8.78
CA TYR A 922 -25.65 0.15 -8.60
C TYR A 922 -24.43 0.99 -8.19
N TRP A 923 -24.25 2.17 -8.79
CA TRP A 923 -23.20 3.12 -8.39
C TRP A 923 -23.38 3.64 -6.96
N LEU A 924 -24.60 4.02 -6.57
CA LEU A 924 -24.91 4.47 -5.21
C LEU A 924 -24.67 3.34 -4.19
N GLY A 925 -25.10 2.12 -4.50
CA GLY A 925 -24.90 0.95 -3.66
C GLY A 925 -23.42 0.65 -3.43
N THR A 926 -22.65 0.59 -4.50
CA THR A 926 -21.22 0.24 -4.44
C THR A 926 -20.35 1.29 -3.73
N ASN A 927 -20.60 2.59 -3.95
CA ASN A 927 -19.74 3.65 -3.39
C ASN A 927 -20.07 4.02 -1.94
N PHE A 928 -21.35 4.05 -1.56
CA PHE A 928 -21.75 4.54 -0.23
C PHE A 928 -21.93 3.42 0.79
N PHE A 929 -22.39 2.24 0.38
CA PHE A 929 -22.73 1.18 1.32
C PHE A 929 -21.57 0.28 1.70
N GLY A 930 -20.38 0.44 1.10
CA GLY A 930 -19.18 -0.29 1.52
C GLY A 930 -18.76 0.00 2.97
N SER A 931 -18.88 1.25 3.43
CA SER A 931 -18.60 1.64 4.83
C SER A 931 -19.77 1.29 5.77
N VAL A 932 -21.00 1.45 5.29
CA VAL A 932 -22.22 1.09 6.03
C VAL A 932 -22.25 -0.41 6.32
N ALA A 933 -21.89 -1.24 5.33
CA ALA A 933 -21.82 -2.69 5.46
C ALA A 933 -20.84 -3.13 6.55
N TYR A 934 -19.68 -2.47 6.66
CA TYR A 934 -18.74 -2.75 7.74
C TYR A 934 -19.32 -2.39 9.11
N ARG A 935 -19.97 -1.23 9.25
CA ARG A 935 -20.49 -0.73 10.53
C ARG A 935 -21.70 -1.50 11.07
N PHE A 936 -22.62 -1.94 10.20
CA PHE A 936 -23.86 -2.63 10.59
C PHE A 936 -23.80 -4.15 10.42
N GLY A 937 -22.70 -4.67 9.85
CA GLY A 937 -22.46 -6.08 9.56
C GLY A 937 -22.79 -6.44 8.10
N GLN A 938 -21.79 -6.96 7.39
CA GLN A 938 -21.83 -7.20 5.93
C GLN A 938 -22.96 -8.16 5.52
N ILE A 939 -23.18 -9.24 6.28
CA ILE A 939 -24.25 -10.22 5.98
C ILE A 939 -25.64 -9.59 6.22
N ARG A 940 -25.83 -8.80 7.29
CA ARG A 940 -27.11 -8.16 7.61
C ARG A 940 -27.51 -7.13 6.54
N VAL A 941 -26.54 -6.34 6.08
CA VAL A 941 -26.76 -5.37 5.00
C VAL A 941 -27.07 -6.09 3.68
N SER A 942 -26.40 -7.22 3.41
CA SER A 942 -26.68 -8.05 2.22
C SER A 942 -28.08 -8.67 2.25
N ILE A 943 -28.60 -9.05 3.41
CA ILE A 943 -29.98 -9.54 3.59
C ILE A 943 -31.00 -8.48 3.16
N VAL A 944 -30.85 -7.25 3.65
CA VAL A 944 -31.73 -6.13 3.28
C VAL A 944 -31.65 -5.84 1.79
N ALA A 945 -30.44 -5.88 1.23
CA ALA A 945 -30.22 -5.65 -0.19
C ALA A 945 -30.84 -6.74 -1.09
N LEU A 946 -30.77 -8.03 -0.72
CA LEU A 946 -31.42 -9.10 -1.47
C LEU A 946 -32.95 -9.03 -1.41
N LEU A 947 -33.53 -8.61 -0.29
CA LEU A 947 -34.97 -8.32 -0.22
C LEU A 947 -35.36 -7.18 -1.17
N LEU A 948 -34.50 -6.15 -1.29
CA LEU A 948 -34.69 -5.06 -2.23
C LEU A 948 -34.60 -5.53 -3.69
N VAL A 949 -33.61 -6.37 -4.04
CA VAL A 949 -33.50 -6.98 -5.38
C VAL A 949 -34.76 -7.80 -5.69
N GLY A 950 -35.17 -8.68 -4.77
CA GLY A 950 -36.32 -9.57 -4.97
C GLY A 950 -37.64 -8.82 -5.12
N SER A 951 -37.90 -7.82 -4.28
CA SER A 951 -39.09 -6.96 -4.38
C SER A 951 -39.10 -6.13 -5.68
N SER A 952 -37.95 -5.60 -6.09
CA SER A 952 -37.80 -4.85 -7.34
C SER A 952 -38.10 -5.70 -8.57
N CYS A 953 -37.63 -6.96 -8.62
CA CYS A 953 -37.96 -7.92 -9.69
C CYS A 953 -39.46 -8.22 -9.78
N ILE A 954 -40.16 -8.30 -8.64
CA ILE A 954 -41.61 -8.56 -8.60
C ILE A 954 -42.40 -7.35 -9.10
N LEU A 955 -41.94 -6.13 -8.80
CA LEU A 955 -42.60 -4.87 -9.17
C LEU A 955 -42.40 -4.49 -10.65
N LEU A 956 -41.30 -4.92 -11.27
CA LEU A 956 -40.90 -4.58 -12.64
C LEU A 956 -42.00 -4.85 -13.70
N PRO A 957 -42.64 -6.04 -13.73
CA PRO A 957 -43.68 -6.34 -14.72
C PRO A 957 -45.01 -5.59 -14.52
N PHE A 958 -45.19 -4.84 -13.43
CA PHE A 958 -46.40 -4.04 -13.18
C PHE A 958 -46.34 -2.64 -13.81
N ALA A 959 -45.22 -2.26 -14.41
CA ALA A 959 -45.07 -0.94 -15.01
C ALA A 959 -45.84 -0.83 -16.33
N ASN A 960 -46.80 0.10 -16.41
CA ASN A 960 -47.58 0.39 -17.62
C ASN A 960 -46.95 1.48 -18.51
N THR A 961 -45.86 2.09 -18.06
CA THR A 961 -45.12 3.13 -18.82
C THR A 961 -43.62 2.96 -18.62
N VAL A 962 -42.82 3.47 -19.57
CA VAL A 962 -41.35 3.48 -19.45
C VAL A 962 -40.88 4.26 -18.22
N ALA A 963 -41.58 5.32 -17.82
CA ALA A 963 -41.28 6.06 -16.61
C ALA A 963 -41.59 5.25 -15.33
N GLY A 964 -42.63 4.40 -15.36
CA GLY A 964 -42.96 3.48 -14.27
C GLY A 964 -41.87 2.43 -13.99
N LEU A 965 -40.97 2.17 -14.94
CA LEU A 965 -39.83 1.27 -14.78
C LEU A 965 -38.68 1.90 -13.99
N LEU A 966 -38.60 3.23 -13.87
CA LEU A 966 -37.47 3.93 -13.24
C LEU A 966 -37.23 3.50 -11.79
N LEU A 967 -38.28 3.43 -10.98
CA LEU A 967 -38.18 3.13 -9.55
C LEU A 967 -37.81 1.66 -9.27
N PRO A 968 -38.46 0.64 -9.87
CA PRO A 968 -38.02 -0.75 -9.75
C PRO A 968 -36.59 -0.98 -10.26
N HIS A 969 -36.19 -0.34 -11.36
CA HIS A 969 -34.81 -0.45 -11.84
C HIS A 969 -33.80 0.18 -10.89
N LEU A 970 -34.08 1.36 -10.33
CA LEU A 970 -33.22 1.99 -9.34
C LEU A 970 -33.05 1.10 -8.10
N GLY A 971 -34.15 0.51 -7.61
CA GLY A 971 -34.14 -0.42 -6.49
C GLY A 971 -33.35 -1.70 -6.77
N LEU A 972 -33.50 -2.26 -7.98
CA LEU A 972 -32.75 -3.42 -8.43
C LEU A 972 -31.25 -3.15 -8.42
N GLY A 973 -30.80 -2.11 -9.13
CA GLY A 973 -29.39 -1.75 -9.23
C GLY A 973 -28.80 -1.41 -7.87
N LEU A 974 -29.52 -0.64 -7.05
CA LEU A 974 -29.12 -0.33 -5.67
C LEU A 974 -28.93 -1.61 -4.86
N GLY A 975 -29.88 -2.54 -4.93
CA GLY A 975 -29.80 -3.82 -4.23
C GLY A 975 -28.57 -4.63 -4.65
N ILE A 976 -28.34 -4.82 -5.95
CA ILE A 976 -27.17 -5.57 -6.46
C ILE A 976 -25.86 -4.87 -6.04
N GLY A 977 -25.81 -3.54 -6.11
CA GLY A 977 -24.62 -2.77 -5.74
C GLY A 977 -24.29 -2.85 -4.26
N VAL A 978 -25.30 -2.87 -3.39
CA VAL A 978 -25.10 -3.05 -1.95
C VAL A 978 -24.66 -4.49 -1.62
N VAL A 979 -25.21 -5.50 -2.31
CA VAL A 979 -24.76 -6.90 -2.16
C VAL A 979 -23.27 -7.02 -2.50
N ASP A 980 -22.84 -6.46 -3.65
CA ASP A 980 -21.44 -6.52 -4.06
C ASP A 980 -20.52 -5.73 -3.11
N ALA A 981 -20.93 -4.54 -2.67
CA ALA A 981 -20.17 -3.74 -1.71
C ALA A 981 -19.97 -4.42 -0.35
N ALA A 982 -20.88 -5.31 0.04
CA ALA A 982 -20.85 -6.00 1.31
C ALA A 982 -20.17 -7.38 1.24
N LEU A 983 -20.50 -8.19 0.23
CA LEU A 983 -20.06 -9.58 0.11
C LEU A 983 -18.67 -9.72 -0.50
N VAL A 984 -18.29 -8.89 -1.47
CA VAL A 984 -16.99 -9.00 -2.16
C VAL A 984 -15.81 -8.65 -1.24
N PRO A 985 -15.88 -7.65 -0.33
CA PRO A 985 -14.84 -7.43 0.67
C PRO A 985 -14.85 -8.48 1.80
N LEU A 986 -16.02 -9.05 2.14
CA LEU A 986 -16.15 -10.13 3.11
C LEU A 986 -15.34 -11.36 2.68
N LEU A 987 -15.31 -11.68 1.38
CA LEU A 987 -14.51 -12.77 0.84
C LEU A 987 -13.02 -12.66 1.20
N ALA A 988 -12.41 -11.47 1.14
CA ALA A 988 -11.02 -11.29 1.58
C ALA A 988 -10.85 -11.55 3.08
N THR A 989 -11.79 -11.09 3.92
CA THR A 989 -11.73 -11.35 5.38
C THR A 989 -11.84 -12.84 5.71
N LEU A 990 -12.60 -13.62 4.92
CA LEU A 990 -12.75 -15.06 5.11
C LEU A 990 -11.48 -15.83 4.73
N VAL A 991 -10.77 -15.40 3.69
CA VAL A 991 -9.46 -15.94 3.31
C VAL A 991 -8.43 -15.68 4.41
N ASP A 992 -8.40 -14.45 4.93
CA ASP A 992 -7.50 -14.06 6.01
C ASP A 992 -7.74 -14.93 7.26
N ALA A 993 -9.00 -15.21 7.59
CA ALA A 993 -9.39 -16.02 8.75
C ALA A 993 -9.07 -17.52 8.59
N GLN A 994 -9.22 -18.08 7.39
CA GLN A 994 -8.95 -19.51 7.13
C GLN A 994 -7.47 -19.82 7.04
N LEU A 995 -6.69 -18.97 6.36
CA LEU A 995 -5.26 -19.19 6.20
C LEU A 995 -4.45 -18.79 7.46
N GLY A 996 -4.99 -17.93 8.32
CA GLY A 996 -4.38 -17.59 9.61
C GLY A 996 -4.63 -18.59 10.74
N GLY A 997 -5.58 -19.52 10.58
CA GLY A 997 -6.04 -20.42 11.64
C GLY A 997 -5.25 -21.71 11.81
N GLU A 998 -4.57 -22.21 10.77
CA GLU A 998 -3.87 -23.51 10.81
C GLU A 998 -2.38 -23.43 11.18
N ASP A 999 -1.72 -22.26 11.09
CA ASP A 999 -0.26 -22.12 11.32
C ASP A 999 0.12 -21.23 12.53
N ALA A 1000 -0.84 -20.76 13.34
CA ALA A 1000 -0.56 -19.87 14.48
C ALA A 1000 0.13 -20.57 15.69
N THR A 1001 0.17 -21.89 15.75
CA THR A 1001 0.82 -22.66 16.84
C THR A 1001 2.24 -23.11 16.53
N ALA A 1002 2.75 -22.91 15.31
CA ALA A 1002 4.09 -23.39 14.90
C ALA A 1002 5.14 -22.27 14.68
N HIS A 1003 4.75 -21.00 14.57
CA HIS A 1003 5.67 -19.89 14.26
C HIS A 1003 5.89 -18.85 15.37
N PHE A 1004 5.48 -19.11 16.61
CA PHE A 1004 5.62 -18.14 17.71
C PHE A 1004 7.01 -18.09 18.39
N GLU A 1005 8.05 -18.73 17.83
CA GLU A 1005 9.40 -18.74 18.44
C GLU A 1005 10.55 -18.17 17.59
N GLN A 1006 10.31 -17.57 16.42
CA GLN A 1006 11.39 -16.87 15.71
C GLN A 1006 10.98 -15.46 15.26
N GLY A 1007 11.59 -14.46 15.91
CA GLY A 1007 11.42 -13.05 15.60
C GLY A 1007 12.08 -12.66 14.29
N ALA A 1008 11.28 -12.06 13.40
CA ALA A 1008 11.62 -11.03 12.42
C ALA A 1008 10.38 -10.79 11.56
N PHE A 1009 9.70 -9.64 11.68
CA PHE A 1009 8.69 -9.23 10.71
C PHE A 1009 9.21 -8.04 9.91
N SER A 1010 9.85 -8.37 8.79
CA SER A 1010 10.21 -7.46 7.71
C SER A 1010 8.94 -7.00 6.99
N PRO A 1011 8.68 -5.69 6.82
CA PRO A 1011 7.56 -5.21 6.04
C PRO A 1011 7.97 -5.03 4.59
N GLU A 1012 8.37 -6.09 3.88
CA GLU A 1012 8.78 -6.01 2.47
C GLU A 1012 8.79 -7.39 1.79
N GLU A 1013 7.64 -8.07 1.70
CA GLU A 1013 7.47 -9.21 0.77
C GLU A 1013 6.23 -9.03 -0.11
N PRO A 1014 6.41 -8.64 -1.39
CA PRO A 1014 5.33 -8.60 -2.37
C PRO A 1014 5.35 -9.88 -3.21
N GLY A 1015 4.66 -10.93 -2.77
CA GLY A 1015 4.57 -12.16 -3.56
C GLY A 1015 3.49 -13.13 -3.07
N GLY A 1016 2.31 -13.10 -3.69
CA GLY A 1016 1.46 -14.27 -3.99
C GLY A 1016 1.06 -15.30 -2.90
N GLN A 1017 1.39 -15.12 -1.62
CA GLN A 1017 1.17 -16.14 -0.59
C GLN A 1017 -0.21 -16.08 0.09
N HIS A 1018 -1.01 -15.05 -0.19
CA HIS A 1018 -2.38 -14.94 0.32
C HIS A 1018 -3.37 -15.34 -0.78
N GLY A 1019 -4.22 -16.34 -0.52
CA GLY A 1019 -5.15 -16.98 -1.48
C GLY A 1019 -6.22 -16.09 -2.14
N TYR A 1020 -6.05 -14.76 -2.20
CA TYR A 1020 -6.98 -13.80 -2.80
C TYR A 1020 -7.25 -14.08 -4.28
N GLY A 1021 -6.22 -14.44 -5.05
CA GLY A 1021 -6.37 -14.76 -6.49
C GLY A 1021 -7.33 -15.92 -6.74
N ALA A 1022 -7.38 -16.89 -5.84
CA ALA A 1022 -8.29 -18.03 -5.91
C ALA A 1022 -9.74 -17.62 -5.57
N VAL A 1023 -9.93 -16.85 -4.50
CA VAL A 1023 -11.27 -16.46 -4.05
C VAL A 1023 -11.93 -15.47 -5.00
N TYR A 1024 -11.18 -14.49 -5.51
CA TYR A 1024 -11.73 -13.58 -6.53
C TYR A 1024 -11.96 -14.28 -7.87
N ALA A 1025 -11.24 -15.35 -8.18
CA ALA A 1025 -11.59 -16.19 -9.33
C ALA A 1025 -12.91 -16.95 -9.12
N ILE A 1026 -13.16 -17.51 -7.92
CA ILE A 1026 -14.44 -18.16 -7.59
C ILE A 1026 -15.60 -17.16 -7.67
N GLN A 1027 -15.42 -15.94 -7.15
CA GLN A 1027 -16.40 -14.86 -7.29
C GLN A 1027 -16.69 -14.52 -8.76
N GLN A 1028 -15.64 -14.35 -9.58
CA GLN A 1028 -15.81 -14.03 -11.00
C GLN A 1028 -16.42 -15.18 -11.81
N ILE A 1029 -16.19 -16.43 -11.41
CA ILE A 1029 -16.90 -17.60 -11.95
C ILE A 1029 -18.40 -17.46 -11.70
N ALA A 1030 -18.83 -17.16 -10.47
CA ALA A 1030 -20.25 -16.96 -10.15
C ALA A 1030 -20.90 -15.85 -11.00
N VAL A 1031 -20.24 -14.72 -11.17
CA VAL A 1031 -20.71 -13.63 -12.06
C VAL A 1031 -20.80 -14.11 -13.52
N SER A 1032 -19.79 -14.84 -14.01
CA SER A 1032 -19.76 -15.34 -15.39
C SER A 1032 -20.81 -16.43 -15.65
N VAL A 1033 -21.12 -17.27 -14.64
CA VAL A 1033 -22.22 -18.24 -14.67
C VAL A 1033 -23.56 -17.52 -14.79
N ALA A 1034 -23.80 -16.45 -14.02
CA ALA A 1034 -25.02 -15.64 -14.18
C ALA A 1034 -25.17 -15.08 -15.60
N TYR A 1035 -24.16 -14.38 -16.12
CA TYR A 1035 -24.22 -13.77 -17.47
C TYR A 1035 -24.17 -14.75 -18.64
N SER A 1036 -23.86 -16.03 -18.41
CA SER A 1036 -23.91 -17.07 -19.46
C SER A 1036 -25.20 -17.87 -19.43
N LEU A 1037 -25.62 -18.37 -18.26
CA LEU A 1037 -26.82 -19.21 -18.13
C LEU A 1037 -28.12 -18.42 -18.09
N ALA A 1038 -28.14 -17.28 -17.39
CA ALA A 1038 -29.39 -16.56 -17.13
C ALA A 1038 -30.03 -16.01 -18.44
N PRO A 1039 -29.27 -15.45 -19.42
CA PRO A 1039 -29.82 -15.10 -20.73
C PRO A 1039 -30.40 -16.29 -21.51
N ILE A 1040 -29.74 -17.46 -21.46
CA ILE A 1040 -30.20 -18.67 -22.16
C ILE A 1040 -31.52 -19.14 -21.55
N VAL A 1041 -31.56 -19.24 -20.23
CA VAL A 1041 -32.76 -19.61 -19.46
C VAL A 1041 -33.88 -18.60 -19.71
N GLY A 1042 -33.59 -17.30 -19.65
CA GLY A 1042 -34.56 -16.23 -19.93
C GLY A 1042 -35.09 -16.28 -21.37
N GLY A 1043 -34.21 -16.46 -22.36
CA GLY A 1043 -34.59 -16.50 -23.77
C GLY A 1043 -35.53 -17.65 -24.14
N GLU A 1044 -35.36 -18.83 -23.52
CA GLU A 1044 -36.23 -19.99 -23.74
C GLU A 1044 -37.51 -19.97 -22.88
N LEU A 1045 -37.43 -19.50 -21.62
CA LEU A 1045 -38.57 -19.50 -20.71
C LEU A 1045 -39.54 -18.34 -20.92
N VAL A 1046 -39.07 -17.16 -21.36
CA VAL A 1046 -39.92 -15.98 -21.55
C VAL A 1046 -40.99 -16.21 -22.64
N PRO A 1047 -40.70 -16.83 -23.80
CA PRO A 1047 -41.71 -17.18 -24.79
C PRO A 1047 -42.73 -18.22 -24.29
N VAL A 1048 -42.31 -19.17 -23.45
CA VAL A 1048 -43.15 -20.29 -22.99
C VAL A 1048 -44.04 -19.91 -21.80
N VAL A 1049 -43.49 -19.21 -20.81
CA VAL A 1049 -44.12 -18.98 -19.49
C VAL A 1049 -44.47 -17.49 -19.27
N GLY A 1050 -43.96 -16.60 -20.12
CA GLY A 1050 -44.19 -15.16 -20.06
C GLY A 1050 -43.19 -14.41 -19.17
N PHE A 1051 -42.79 -13.21 -19.63
CA PHE A 1051 -41.81 -12.33 -18.97
C PHE A 1051 -42.12 -12.05 -17.50
N ALA A 1052 -43.38 -11.75 -17.18
CA ALA A 1052 -43.80 -11.43 -15.82
C ALA A 1052 -43.61 -12.59 -14.84
N THR A 1053 -43.87 -13.83 -15.29
CA THR A 1053 -43.76 -15.03 -14.46
C THR A 1053 -42.29 -15.35 -14.16
N VAL A 1054 -41.42 -15.23 -15.17
CA VAL A 1054 -39.97 -15.46 -15.02
C VAL A 1054 -39.36 -14.48 -14.02
N LEU A 1055 -39.67 -13.18 -14.14
CA LEU A 1055 -39.17 -12.16 -13.22
C LEU A 1055 -39.70 -12.30 -11.79
N ARG A 1056 -40.98 -12.65 -11.62
CA ARG A 1056 -41.55 -12.92 -10.29
C ARG A 1056 -40.92 -14.15 -9.65
N ALA A 1057 -40.72 -15.24 -10.41
CA ALA A 1057 -40.04 -16.43 -9.91
C ALA A 1057 -38.61 -16.12 -9.46
N LEU A 1058 -37.88 -15.30 -10.24
CA LEU A 1058 -36.53 -14.85 -9.89
C LEU A 1058 -36.50 -13.92 -8.67
N GLY A 1059 -37.51 -13.06 -8.52
CA GLY A 1059 -37.68 -12.23 -7.33
C GLY A 1059 -37.95 -13.04 -6.06
N VAL A 1060 -38.82 -14.06 -6.16
CA VAL A 1060 -39.07 -15.02 -5.08
C VAL A 1060 -37.82 -15.80 -4.73
N LEU A 1061 -37.04 -16.24 -5.74
CA LEU A 1061 -35.76 -16.94 -5.51
C LEU A 1061 -34.76 -16.09 -4.71
N ASN A 1062 -34.64 -14.79 -5.03
CA ASN A 1062 -33.78 -13.86 -4.29
C ASN A 1062 -34.25 -13.70 -2.83
N ILE A 1063 -35.57 -13.62 -2.59
CA ILE A 1063 -36.14 -13.53 -1.25
C ILE A 1063 -35.92 -14.84 -0.48
N LEU A 1064 -36.09 -16.01 -1.10
CA LEU A 1064 -35.85 -17.30 -0.45
C LEU A 1064 -34.38 -17.46 -0.05
N TYR A 1065 -33.44 -16.95 -0.86
CA TYR A 1065 -32.02 -17.01 -0.56
C TYR A 1065 -31.63 -16.23 0.71
N VAL A 1066 -32.44 -15.24 1.12
CA VAL A 1066 -32.26 -14.52 2.39
C VAL A 1066 -32.31 -15.48 3.59
N ALA A 1067 -33.17 -16.51 3.55
CA ALA A 1067 -33.24 -17.50 4.63
C ALA A 1067 -31.92 -18.28 4.76
N LEU A 1068 -31.26 -18.58 3.64
CA LEU A 1068 -29.97 -19.29 3.61
C LEU A 1068 -28.85 -18.42 4.18
N LEU A 1069 -28.79 -17.14 3.79
CA LEU A 1069 -27.84 -16.15 4.33
C LEU A 1069 -28.07 -15.86 5.81
N ALA A 1070 -29.33 -15.79 6.24
CA ALA A 1070 -29.69 -15.61 7.65
C ALA A 1070 -29.29 -16.84 8.49
N CYS A 1071 -29.54 -18.05 7.99
CA CYS A 1071 -29.09 -19.29 8.64
C CYS A 1071 -27.56 -19.34 8.80
N ALA A 1072 -26.82 -18.96 7.78
CA ALA A 1072 -25.35 -18.86 7.85
C ALA A 1072 -24.86 -17.83 8.89
N SER A 1073 -25.69 -16.84 9.24
CA SER A 1073 -25.36 -15.81 10.24
C SER A 1073 -25.72 -16.16 11.69
N VAL A 1074 -26.74 -17.01 11.91
CA VAL A 1074 -27.32 -17.27 13.24
C VAL A 1074 -26.81 -18.55 13.89
N GLY A 1075 -26.35 -19.55 13.12
CA GLY A 1075 -25.83 -20.77 13.73
C GLY A 1075 -25.18 -21.70 12.72
N GLY A 1076 -23.99 -22.21 13.08
CA GLY A 1076 -23.57 -23.49 12.54
C GLY A 1076 -24.69 -24.50 12.76
N CYS A 1077 -25.19 -25.11 11.69
CA CYS A 1077 -26.21 -26.13 11.79
C CYS A 1077 -25.77 -27.40 11.07
N ARG A 1078 -25.22 -28.30 11.89
CA ARG A 1078 -25.22 -29.77 11.81
C ARG A 1078 -24.71 -30.44 10.53
N GLY A 1079 -23.44 -30.85 10.61
CA GLY A 1079 -22.89 -31.96 9.82
C GLY A 1079 -21.39 -32.18 10.06
N THR A 1080 -21.07 -33.12 10.94
CA THR A 1080 -19.74 -33.70 11.28
C THR A 1080 -18.84 -32.98 12.30
N ALA A 1081 -18.39 -33.78 13.25
CA ALA A 1081 -17.73 -33.43 14.49
C ALA A 1081 -16.21 -33.41 14.32
N LEU A 1082 -15.60 -32.26 14.58
CA LEU A 1082 -14.20 -32.07 14.98
C LEU A 1082 -14.11 -30.64 15.51
N LEU A 1083 -13.50 -30.45 16.68
CA LEU A 1083 -13.48 -29.23 17.52
C LEU A 1083 -14.50 -29.21 18.67
N SER A 1084 -14.52 -30.26 19.50
CA SER A 1084 -14.78 -30.05 20.93
C SER A 1084 -13.47 -29.57 21.57
N GLY A 1085 -13.36 -28.27 21.83
CA GLY A 1085 -12.13 -27.75 22.45
C GLY A 1085 -11.94 -26.25 22.45
N SER A 1086 -12.99 -25.42 22.48
CA SER A 1086 -12.95 -24.09 23.11
C SER A 1086 -14.31 -23.42 22.96
N SER A 1087 -14.95 -23.16 24.08
CA SER A 1087 -16.11 -22.30 24.19
C SER A 1087 -15.68 -20.86 23.91
N ILE A 1088 -15.82 -20.40 22.67
CA ILE A 1088 -15.87 -18.97 22.36
C ILE A 1088 -17.31 -18.64 22.00
N LYS A 1089 -18.02 -18.08 22.97
CA LYS A 1089 -19.36 -17.53 22.81
C LYS A 1089 -19.35 -16.49 21.66
N GLN A 1090 -20.27 -16.63 20.72
CA GLN A 1090 -20.64 -15.65 19.67
C GLN A 1090 -21.23 -14.32 20.22
N SER A 1091 -20.88 -13.94 21.45
CA SER A 1091 -21.08 -12.61 22.02
C SER A 1091 -19.81 -11.76 21.99
N ALA A 1092 -18.78 -12.18 21.24
CA ALA A 1092 -17.50 -11.48 21.09
C ALA A 1092 -17.20 -11.08 19.63
N LEU A 1093 -18.23 -10.70 18.86
CA LEU A 1093 -18.04 -9.73 17.79
C LEU A 1093 -18.32 -8.35 18.40
N PRO A 1094 -17.36 -7.41 18.39
CA PRO A 1094 -17.53 -6.13 19.07
C PRO A 1094 -18.58 -5.29 18.34
N LEU A 1095 -19.81 -5.30 18.86
CA LEU A 1095 -20.74 -4.19 18.70
C LEU A 1095 -20.23 -3.04 19.58
N ALA A 1096 -19.74 -1.99 18.91
CA ALA A 1096 -19.70 -0.60 19.36
C ALA A 1096 -19.53 -0.35 20.88
N SER A 1097 -18.29 -0.42 21.38
CA SER A 1097 -17.71 0.50 22.38
C SER A 1097 -16.37 -0.02 22.89
N SER A 1098 -15.31 0.15 22.10
CA SER A 1098 -13.93 0.30 22.59
C SER A 1098 -13.00 0.53 21.42
N GLU A 1099 -12.35 1.70 21.42
CA GLU A 1099 -11.26 2.03 20.52
C GLU A 1099 -10.03 1.18 20.85
N PRO A 1100 -9.34 0.60 19.84
CA PRO A 1100 -7.90 0.46 19.86
C PRO A 1100 -7.28 1.74 19.27
N THR A 1101 -6.62 2.48 20.14
CA THR A 1101 -6.04 3.81 19.97
C THR A 1101 -4.69 3.81 19.23
N SER A 1102 -4.63 3.40 17.95
CA SER A 1102 -3.38 3.50 17.18
C SER A 1102 -3.43 4.13 15.78
N TYR A 1103 -4.59 4.46 15.20
CA TYR A 1103 -4.62 4.98 13.81
C TYR A 1103 -5.60 6.11 13.50
N ARG A 1104 -5.97 6.93 14.50
CA ARG A 1104 -7.01 7.96 14.33
C ARG A 1104 -6.54 9.40 14.07
N ARG A 1105 -5.28 9.65 13.70
CA ARG A 1105 -4.78 11.04 13.55
C ARG A 1105 -4.07 11.38 12.24
N PHE A 1106 -4.56 10.94 11.07
CA PHE A 1106 -4.17 11.57 9.78
C PHE A 1106 -5.24 11.57 8.68
N TYR A 1107 -6.52 11.48 9.05
CA TYR A 1107 -7.61 11.67 8.07
C TYR A 1107 -8.12 13.13 7.98
N ASN A 1108 -7.51 14.09 8.67
CA ASN A 1108 -7.97 15.50 8.64
C ASN A 1108 -6.89 16.49 8.15
N SER A 1109 -6.04 16.14 7.19
CA SER A 1109 -5.27 17.18 6.44
C SER A 1109 -5.04 16.89 4.95
N VAL A 1110 -5.69 15.87 4.40
CA VAL A 1110 -6.05 15.83 2.97
C VAL A 1110 -7.52 15.36 2.86
N GLU A 1111 -8.40 16.18 3.42
CA GLU A 1111 -9.64 16.62 2.77
C GLU A 1111 -9.57 18.14 2.68
#